data_AF-A0A423HCS2-F1
#
_entry.id   AF-A0A423HCS2-F1
#
_cell.length_a   1.000
_cell.length_b   1.000
_cell.length_c   1.000
_cell.angle_alpha   90.00
_cell.angle_beta   90.00
_cell.angle_gamma   90.00
#
_symmetry.space_group_name_H-M   'P 1'
#
loop_
_entity.id
_entity.type
_entity.pdbx_description
1 polymer ?
#
loop_
_entity_poly.entity_id
_entity_poly.type
_entity_poly.pdbx_seq_one_letter_code
_entity_poly.pdbx_strand_id
1 'polypeptide(L)'
;MEFDATAGLYRAKLRTELTASGPALQLNADRKTWRLASSRVTTSAEPLPGGSSVKPPESQPQPQPQPQPEPVQSTQPIRYTNIAHYTWDQQATNFHGYVVMHRKQGVDPLAGPEIQYAFIDTNGLFVSVDPPGAPINQPAQQIPAWTDRDIWDFYGLHGAQVDRFRAEVASTGTKPQWALPQTNRRRKHYLINELRRWISPEKTQDEFARLMAPHSYEQLSVMLDNVQLKPSHLQSVRAPKRPLIDEQPGPSASAKRPRQTDTQPTDETGIAPLYVEMSRQNALLREQLLEQLQVRMNSRGAHKTLAEVATAMKPYNLSNRQLTQMLTEIPANGSVPQWAQNHKLSSMDETNLNRFDDTYEELLPEILSLRNNGQGFTDFNANYTRPYLDGLLTYAGYKRNKHNCLYRTDIPAMFRGDDRTPFEFARDGHMLPRKDLGEGSTTQKAVSATFSLHDAKKYISHFGKQSGIEELLYNTQYHKYPGDLNQTPSRDMDSSDGDSASDIDGDSDDGGSGSGSGSDNESGRMKEKDYYPKRQNQNIAFCYLFDTRNIEIVPARENYHFNRHALDSRQPGDKTWFPDDDLEGHISVSSRGFSADRIWLVNSTFTRAARVNDIYSQSYDHAGHSTSSDADVIEEMTWAGANNMRNYDALIDQVAAANKPVLNFPAGKEVFSNDVVFTPDLTTPTTA
;
A
#
# COMPACT_ATOMS: atom_id res chain seq x y z
N MET A 1 6.14 18.82 30.63
CA MET A 1 5.08 18.37 31.55
C MET A 1 4.32 17.25 30.84
N GLU A 2 3.74 16.32 31.58
CA GLU A 2 3.00 15.17 31.04
C GLU A 2 1.68 15.05 31.79
N PHE A 3 0.60 14.68 31.10
CA PHE A 3 -0.71 14.54 31.72
C PHE A 3 -0.83 13.16 32.37
N ASP A 4 -0.98 13.12 33.69
CA ASP A 4 -1.18 11.90 34.46
C ASP A 4 -2.68 11.56 34.42
N ALA A 5 -3.06 10.69 33.50
CA ALA A 5 -4.45 10.28 33.30
C ALA A 5 -5.04 9.55 34.51
N THR A 6 -4.21 9.01 35.41
CA THR A 6 -4.67 8.31 36.61
C THR A 6 -5.01 9.30 37.73
N ALA A 7 -4.28 10.41 37.84
CA ALA A 7 -4.53 11.47 38.82
C ALA A 7 -5.42 12.62 38.30
N GLY A 8 -5.67 12.69 37.00
CA GLY A 8 -6.46 13.76 36.36
C GLY A 8 -5.79 15.14 36.42
N LEU A 9 -4.46 15.19 36.56
CA LEU A 9 -3.67 16.41 36.72
C LEU A 9 -2.38 16.34 35.87
N TYR A 10 -1.78 17.49 35.57
CA TYR A 10 -0.50 17.54 34.87
C TYR A 10 0.66 17.35 35.86
N ARG A 11 1.74 16.67 35.48
CA ARG A 11 2.95 16.56 36.30
C ARG A 11 4.15 17.25 35.64
N ALA A 12 4.96 17.89 36.48
CA ALA A 12 6.25 18.43 36.06
C ALA A 12 7.19 17.28 35.63
N LYS A 13 7.94 17.49 34.54
CA LYS A 13 8.84 16.49 33.95
C LYS A 13 10.16 17.15 33.62
N LEU A 14 11.28 16.58 34.07
CA LEU A 14 12.60 17.01 33.66
C LEU A 14 12.83 16.59 32.20
N ARG A 15 13.60 17.38 31.44
CA ARG A 15 13.83 17.13 30.00
C ARG A 15 14.48 15.77 29.69
N THR A 16 15.16 15.19 30.67
CA THR A 16 15.90 13.93 30.56
C THR A 16 15.11 12.71 31.01
N GLU A 17 13.89 12.89 31.52
CA GLU A 17 13.07 11.79 32.03
C GLU A 17 12.05 11.32 30.98
N LEU A 18 11.82 10.01 30.91
CA LEU A 18 10.85 9.42 29.99
C LEU A 18 9.41 9.46 30.52
N THR A 19 9.23 9.61 31.83
CA THR A 19 7.94 9.71 32.52
C THR A 19 7.99 10.84 33.55
N ALA A 20 6.94 11.64 33.68
CA ALA A 20 6.91 12.77 34.60
C ALA A 20 6.93 12.37 36.08
N SER A 21 8.07 12.54 36.75
CA SER A 21 8.25 12.23 38.18
C SER A 21 7.94 13.40 39.14
N GLY A 22 7.85 14.63 38.60
CA GLY A 22 7.71 15.85 39.39
C GLY A 22 6.32 16.07 40.00
N PRO A 23 6.16 17.14 40.80
CA PRO A 23 4.92 17.39 41.53
C PRO A 23 3.74 17.65 40.58
N ALA A 24 2.54 17.32 41.05
CA ALA A 24 1.31 17.56 40.32
C ALA A 24 0.98 19.06 40.27
N LEU A 25 0.55 19.51 39.09
CA LEU A 25 0.30 20.88 38.72
C LEU A 25 -1.14 20.99 38.18
N GLN A 26 -1.82 22.06 38.59
CA GLN A 26 -3.17 22.39 38.14
C GLN A 26 -3.13 23.68 37.32
N LEU A 27 -3.76 23.66 36.14
CA LEU A 27 -3.91 24.83 35.28
C LEU A 27 -4.97 25.78 35.88
N ASN A 28 -4.63 27.06 36.01
CA ASN A 28 -5.55 28.05 36.51
C ASN A 28 -6.63 28.40 35.47
N ALA A 29 -7.72 29.02 35.92
CA ALA A 29 -8.88 29.34 35.09
C ALA A 29 -8.57 30.29 33.91
N ASP A 30 -7.48 31.06 34.01
CA ASP A 30 -6.97 31.91 32.93
C ASP A 30 -6.34 31.13 31.77
N ARG A 31 -6.18 29.80 31.91
CA ARG A 31 -5.54 28.86 30.99
C ARG A 31 -4.09 29.23 30.60
N LYS A 32 -3.44 30.10 31.38
CA LYS A 32 -2.09 30.60 31.11
C LYS A 32 -1.12 30.38 32.26
N THR A 33 -1.58 30.21 33.50
CA THR A 33 -0.71 30.02 34.67
C THR A 33 -1.00 28.70 35.41
N TRP A 34 0.00 28.16 36.12
CA TRP A 34 -0.05 26.86 36.79
C TRP A 34 0.25 26.98 38.29
N ARG A 35 -0.36 26.12 39.12
CA ARG A 35 -0.08 26.04 40.58
C ARG A 35 0.14 24.59 41.04
N LEU A 36 0.89 24.40 42.12
CA LEU A 36 1.14 23.07 42.73
C LEU A 36 -0.13 22.53 43.42
N ALA A 37 -0.44 21.25 43.18
CA ALA A 37 -1.53 20.55 43.85
C ALA A 37 -1.06 20.08 45.24
N SER A 38 -1.46 20.77 46.31
CA SER A 38 -1.08 20.40 47.68
C SER A 38 -1.80 19.12 48.15
N SER A 39 -1.03 18.14 48.63
CA SER A 39 -1.53 16.88 49.17
C SER A 39 -2.17 17.04 50.57
N ARG A 40 -3.34 16.43 50.79
CA ARG A 40 -3.82 16.06 52.13
C ARG A 40 -4.58 14.74 52.11
N VAL A 41 -4.05 13.79 52.89
CA VAL A 41 -4.65 12.56 53.44
C VAL A 41 -4.51 12.80 54.97
N THR A 42 -5.47 12.60 55.89
CA THR A 42 -6.31 11.43 56.22
C THR A 42 -7.41 11.83 57.27
N THR A 43 -8.42 10.95 57.42
CA THR A 43 -9.18 10.54 58.65
C THR A 43 -10.27 11.39 59.31
N SER A 44 -11.47 10.76 59.35
CA SER A 44 -12.43 10.56 60.46
C SER A 44 -13.06 11.74 61.22
N ALA A 45 -14.39 11.87 61.12
CA ALA A 45 -15.36 11.68 62.21
C ALA A 45 -16.72 12.32 61.86
N GLU A 46 -17.79 11.53 62.02
CA GLU A 46 -19.19 11.99 62.10
C GLU A 46 -19.40 12.89 63.34
N PRO A 47 -20.44 13.75 63.38
CA PRO A 47 -21.72 13.28 63.93
C PRO A 47 -23.00 13.85 63.26
N LEU A 48 -24.04 13.00 63.25
CA LEU A 48 -25.49 13.29 63.14
C LEU A 48 -26.00 14.19 64.29
N PRO A 49 -27.14 14.94 64.16
CA PRO A 49 -28.52 14.38 64.08
C PRO A 49 -29.49 15.18 63.16
N GLY A 50 -30.69 14.75 62.77
CA GLY A 50 -31.48 13.54 62.98
C GLY A 50 -32.92 13.69 62.40
N GLY A 51 -33.58 12.54 62.13
CA GLY A 51 -35.04 12.30 62.07
C GLY A 51 -35.76 12.56 60.72
N SER A 52 -36.66 11.72 60.19
CA SER A 52 -37.33 10.55 60.75
C SER A 52 -37.94 9.64 59.66
N SER A 53 -37.72 8.32 59.85
CA SER A 53 -38.52 7.11 59.58
C SER A 53 -39.81 7.15 58.73
N VAL A 54 -39.97 6.18 57.81
CA VAL A 54 -40.92 5.02 57.90
C VAL A 54 -40.77 4.07 56.66
N LYS A 55 -40.79 2.75 56.91
CA LYS A 55 -40.98 1.58 55.99
C LYS A 55 -41.66 0.45 56.82
N PRO A 56 -42.11 -0.72 56.29
CA PRO A 56 -42.81 -1.16 55.05
C PRO A 56 -44.09 -2.03 55.43
N PRO A 57 -44.77 -2.89 54.61
CA PRO A 57 -44.23 -4.17 54.03
C PRO A 57 -44.83 -4.70 52.68
N GLU A 58 -44.12 -5.69 52.10
CA GLU A 58 -44.53 -6.91 51.32
C GLU A 58 -45.60 -6.84 50.19
N SER A 59 -45.42 -7.37 48.97
CA SER A 59 -44.99 -8.74 48.58
C SER A 59 -44.67 -8.80 47.07
N GLN A 60 -43.72 -9.66 46.65
CA GLN A 60 -43.44 -10.01 45.24
C GLN A 60 -44.51 -10.96 44.67
N PRO A 61 -44.67 -11.03 43.33
CA PRO A 61 -44.09 -12.19 42.63
C PRO A 61 -43.40 -11.87 41.29
N GLN A 62 -42.24 -12.51 41.11
CA GLN A 62 -41.54 -12.92 39.88
C GLN A 62 -41.48 -11.96 38.66
N PRO A 63 -40.27 -11.53 38.22
CA PRO A 63 -40.08 -11.09 36.85
C PRO A 63 -40.27 -12.28 35.90
N GLN A 64 -41.26 -12.15 35.03
CA GLN A 64 -41.36 -12.90 33.78
C GLN A 64 -40.02 -12.85 33.02
N PRO A 65 -39.65 -13.89 32.26
CA PRO A 65 -38.47 -13.84 31.40
C PRO A 65 -38.63 -12.65 30.44
N GLN A 66 -37.82 -11.61 30.64
CA GLN A 66 -37.77 -10.51 29.68
C GLN A 66 -37.35 -11.10 28.33
N PRO A 67 -38.07 -10.79 27.23
CA PRO A 67 -37.69 -11.25 25.91
C PRO A 67 -36.27 -10.77 25.62
N GLN A 68 -35.44 -11.72 25.17
CA GLN A 68 -34.11 -11.42 24.62
C GLN A 68 -34.26 -10.28 23.60
N PRO A 69 -33.41 -9.23 23.65
CA PRO A 69 -33.39 -8.27 22.56
C PRO A 69 -32.97 -9.02 21.29
N GLU A 70 -33.86 -9.01 20.29
CA GLU A 70 -33.59 -9.51 18.96
C GLU A 70 -32.29 -8.87 18.38
N PRO A 71 -31.54 -9.62 17.55
CA PRO A 71 -30.22 -9.21 17.10
C PRO A 71 -30.32 -8.11 16.05
N VAL A 72 -30.20 -6.86 16.46
CA VAL A 72 -30.04 -5.74 15.52
C VAL A 72 -28.58 -5.74 15.05
N GLN A 73 -28.30 -6.38 13.91
CA GLN A 73 -27.16 -5.96 13.10
C GLN A 73 -27.39 -4.51 12.74
N SER A 74 -26.39 -3.65 12.98
CA SER A 74 -26.45 -2.26 12.56
C SER A 74 -26.53 -2.20 11.04
N THR A 75 -27.72 -2.02 10.49
CA THR A 75 -27.99 -1.52 9.14
C THR A 75 -27.63 -0.04 9.00
N GLN A 76 -26.71 0.47 9.82
CA GLN A 76 -26.22 1.83 9.72
C GLN A 76 -25.44 1.94 8.40
N PRO A 77 -25.76 2.91 7.54
CA PRO A 77 -25.00 3.12 6.33
C PRO A 77 -23.54 3.40 6.69
N ILE A 78 -22.61 2.84 5.90
CA ILE A 78 -21.17 3.11 6.00
C ILE A 78 -20.99 4.64 6.00
N ARG A 79 -20.43 5.18 7.07
CA ARG A 79 -20.15 6.61 7.20
C ARG A 79 -18.71 6.87 6.80
N TYR A 80 -18.51 7.46 5.64
CA TYR A 80 -17.19 7.92 5.25
C TYR A 80 -16.82 9.18 6.02
N THR A 81 -15.58 9.22 6.50
CA THR A 81 -15.04 10.38 7.21
C THR A 81 -14.68 11.44 6.19
N ASN A 82 -15.23 12.66 6.35
CA ASN A 82 -14.76 13.80 5.59
C ASN A 82 -13.38 14.22 6.12
N ILE A 83 -12.34 13.72 5.47
CA ILE A 83 -10.94 13.91 5.89
C ILE A 83 -10.49 15.37 5.85
N ALA A 84 -11.20 16.27 5.14
CA ALA A 84 -10.89 17.69 5.11
C ALA A 84 -10.93 18.33 6.51
N HIS A 85 -11.75 17.78 7.42
CA HIS A 85 -11.98 18.28 8.77
C HIS A 85 -11.00 17.73 9.83
N TYR A 86 -10.15 16.77 9.47
CA TYR A 86 -9.31 16.05 10.42
C TYR A 86 -7.84 16.03 10.01
N THR A 87 -6.96 15.84 10.99
CA THR A 87 -5.53 15.56 10.84
C THR A 87 -5.21 14.26 11.57
N TRP A 88 -4.37 13.43 10.99
CA TRP A 88 -3.96 12.16 11.59
C TRP A 88 -2.50 11.89 11.23
N ASP A 89 -1.83 11.08 12.05
CA ASP A 89 -0.50 10.60 11.73
C ASP A 89 -0.59 9.45 10.72
N GLN A 90 -0.09 9.68 9.51
CA GLN A 90 -0.07 8.68 8.43
C GLN A 90 0.95 7.57 8.67
N GLN A 91 1.94 7.80 9.53
CA GLN A 91 2.98 6.83 9.89
C GLN A 91 2.60 6.02 11.14
N ALA A 92 1.53 6.42 11.85
CA ALA A 92 1.08 5.72 13.04
C ALA A 92 0.52 4.34 12.68
N THR A 93 1.29 3.31 12.99
CA THR A 93 0.86 1.91 12.90
C THR A 93 0.41 1.42 14.28
N ASN A 94 -0.77 0.81 14.36
CA ASN A 94 -1.25 0.13 15.56
C ASN A 94 -1.62 -1.32 15.24
N PHE A 95 -1.74 -2.14 16.28
CA PHE A 95 -1.94 -3.58 16.12
C PHE A 95 -3.31 -3.95 15.56
N HIS A 96 -4.28 -3.04 15.63
CA HIS A 96 -5.68 -3.31 15.30
C HIS A 96 -6.15 -2.65 13.99
N GLY A 97 -5.27 -1.90 13.32
CA GLY A 97 -5.52 -1.29 12.01
C GLY A 97 -6.33 0.01 12.04
N TYR A 98 -6.49 0.65 13.20
CA TYR A 98 -7.21 1.91 13.35
C TYR A 98 -6.46 3.10 12.73
N VAL A 99 -7.19 4.13 12.36
CA VAL A 99 -6.65 5.47 12.09
C VAL A 99 -7.28 6.41 13.10
N VAL A 100 -6.44 7.06 13.92
CA VAL A 100 -6.90 8.02 14.93
C VAL A 100 -6.75 9.42 14.35
N MET A 101 -7.90 10.08 14.10
CA MET A 101 -7.97 11.37 13.45
C MET A 101 -8.43 12.43 14.44
N HIS A 102 -7.74 13.55 14.49
CA HIS A 102 -8.04 14.69 15.36
C HIS A 102 -8.68 15.80 14.53
N ARG A 103 -9.82 16.33 14.97
CA ARG A 103 -10.50 17.42 14.26
C ARG A 103 -9.60 18.66 14.25
N LYS A 104 -9.47 19.30 13.10
CA LYS A 104 -8.65 20.51 12.93
C LYS A 104 -9.20 21.63 13.82
N GLN A 105 -8.28 22.42 14.38
CA GLN A 105 -8.64 23.57 15.21
C GLN A 105 -9.45 24.59 14.40
N GLY A 106 -10.56 25.07 14.97
CA GLY A 106 -11.44 26.05 14.32
C GLY A 106 -12.48 25.48 13.36
N VAL A 107 -12.48 24.16 13.10
CA VAL A 107 -13.57 23.50 12.37
C VAL A 107 -14.80 23.38 13.28
N ASP A 108 -15.97 23.64 12.69
CA ASP A 108 -17.26 23.58 13.37
C ASP A 108 -17.44 22.25 14.13
N PRO A 109 -17.81 22.26 15.42
CA PRO A 109 -18.13 21.05 16.15
C PRO A 109 -19.17 20.13 15.50
N LEU A 110 -20.03 20.67 14.62
CA LEU A 110 -21.01 19.92 13.83
C LEU A 110 -20.36 19.05 12.73
N ALA A 111 -19.10 19.29 12.38
CA ALA A 111 -18.35 18.53 11.37
C ALA A 111 -17.95 17.10 11.81
N GLY A 112 -18.18 16.76 13.08
CA GLY A 112 -17.93 15.44 13.68
C GLY A 112 -17.13 15.53 14.99
N PRO A 113 -16.78 14.41 15.64
CA PRO A 113 -16.16 14.40 16.98
C PRO A 113 -14.76 15.04 17.01
N GLU A 114 -14.26 15.37 18.21
CA GLU A 114 -12.88 15.88 18.37
C GLU A 114 -11.83 14.83 18.00
N ILE A 115 -12.11 13.56 18.33
CA ILE A 115 -11.32 12.40 17.94
C ILE A 115 -12.22 11.45 17.16
N GLN A 116 -11.86 11.16 15.92
CA GLN A 116 -12.54 10.25 15.03
C GLN A 116 -11.67 9.01 14.83
N TYR A 117 -12.23 7.83 15.09
CA TYR A 117 -11.60 6.56 14.75
C TYR A 117 -12.09 6.11 13.37
N ALA A 118 -11.17 5.64 12.54
CA ALA A 118 -11.51 5.19 11.21
C ALA A 118 -10.76 3.92 10.81
N PHE A 119 -11.31 3.23 9.82
CA PHE A 119 -10.75 2.06 9.17
C PHE A 119 -10.67 2.34 7.66
N ILE A 120 -9.54 2.07 7.02
CA ILE A 120 -9.32 2.35 5.59
C ILE A 120 -9.88 1.22 4.74
N ASP A 121 -11.04 1.37 4.09
CA ASP A 121 -11.68 0.32 3.28
C ASP A 121 -10.81 -0.20 2.11
N THR A 122 -11.30 -1.19 1.36
CA THR A 122 -10.56 -1.76 0.22
C THR A 122 -10.30 -0.76 -0.92
N ASN A 123 -10.95 0.40 -0.93
CA ASN A 123 -10.77 1.47 -1.90
C ASN A 123 -9.83 2.57 -1.37
N GLY A 124 -9.29 2.43 -0.15
CA GLY A 124 -8.45 3.44 0.48
C GLY A 124 -9.24 4.55 1.19
N LEU A 125 -10.57 4.44 1.32
CA LEU A 125 -11.41 5.45 1.94
C LEU A 125 -11.55 5.22 3.44
N PHE A 126 -11.57 6.32 4.21
CA PHE A 126 -11.67 6.28 5.67
C PHE A 126 -13.13 6.09 6.10
N VAL A 127 -13.47 4.93 6.63
CA VAL A 127 -14.79 4.65 7.22
C VAL A 127 -14.74 4.94 8.70
N SER A 128 -15.60 5.85 9.15
CA SER A 128 -15.78 6.17 10.57
C SER A 128 -16.26 4.93 11.33
N VAL A 129 -15.60 4.64 12.45
CA VAL A 129 -15.97 3.57 13.37
C VAL A 129 -15.97 4.06 14.82
N ASP A 130 -16.66 3.31 15.66
CA ASP A 130 -16.68 3.56 17.10
C ASP A 130 -15.28 3.39 17.71
N PRO A 131 -15.00 4.11 18.82
CA PRO A 131 -13.74 3.97 19.53
C PRO A 131 -13.51 2.53 20.00
N PRO A 132 -12.25 2.09 20.04
CA PRO A 132 -11.88 0.76 20.52
C PRO A 132 -12.14 0.62 22.03
N GLY A 133 -12.66 -0.52 22.48
CA GLY A 133 -12.82 -0.81 23.91
C GLY A 133 -11.52 -1.24 24.61
N ALA A 134 -10.52 -1.66 23.84
CA ALA A 134 -9.21 -2.09 24.31
C ALA A 134 -8.06 -1.23 23.73
N PRO A 135 -6.85 -1.24 24.33
CA PRO A 135 -5.71 -0.49 23.82
C PRO A 135 -5.29 -0.94 22.41
N ILE A 136 -5.33 -0.04 21.43
CA ILE A 136 -4.98 -0.33 20.02
C ILE A 136 -3.49 -0.61 19.78
N ASN A 137 -2.63 -0.19 20.71
CA ASN A 137 -1.17 -0.30 20.59
C ASN A 137 -0.62 -1.63 21.12
N GLN A 138 -1.48 -2.59 21.45
CA GLN A 138 -1.09 -3.92 21.91
C GLN A 138 -1.89 -4.96 21.12
N PRO A 139 -1.39 -6.21 20.98
CA PRO A 139 -2.19 -7.29 20.43
C PRO A 139 -3.46 -7.56 21.26
N ALA A 140 -4.52 -8.04 20.60
CA ALA A 140 -5.71 -8.54 21.29
C ALA A 140 -5.35 -9.60 22.34
N GLN A 141 -5.81 -9.40 23.58
CA GLN A 141 -5.62 -10.38 24.66
C GLN A 141 -6.44 -11.67 24.43
N GLN A 142 -7.55 -11.56 23.69
CA GLN A 142 -8.44 -12.67 23.35
C GLN A 142 -8.47 -12.84 21.83
N ILE A 143 -8.08 -14.03 21.38
CA ILE A 143 -8.16 -14.47 19.98
C ILE A 143 -7.28 -13.58 19.07
N PRO A 144 -5.94 -13.66 19.20
CA PRO A 144 -5.02 -12.78 18.49
C PRO A 144 -4.95 -13.02 16.97
N ALA A 145 -5.62 -14.05 16.45
CA ALA A 145 -5.64 -14.38 15.03
C ALA A 145 -6.44 -13.36 14.17
N TRP A 146 -7.18 -12.45 14.80
CA TRP A 146 -7.87 -11.34 14.14
C TRP A 146 -7.41 -10.00 14.71
N THR A 147 -7.19 -9.03 13.84
CA THR A 147 -7.21 -7.61 14.19
C THR A 147 -8.65 -7.09 14.25
N ASP A 148 -8.89 -5.92 14.85
CA ASP A 148 -10.25 -5.35 14.85
C ASP A 148 -10.66 -4.93 13.44
N ARG A 149 -9.69 -4.50 12.64
CA ARG A 149 -9.86 -4.25 11.22
C ARG A 149 -10.33 -5.50 10.46
N ASP A 150 -9.83 -6.69 10.80
CA ASP A 150 -10.24 -7.94 10.17
C ASP A 150 -11.69 -8.30 10.47
N ILE A 151 -12.10 -8.12 11.74
CA ILE A 151 -13.46 -8.37 12.20
C ILE A 151 -14.42 -7.36 11.54
N TRP A 152 -14.02 -6.10 11.48
CA TRP A 152 -14.77 -5.06 10.76
C TRP A 152 -14.89 -5.38 9.27
N ASP A 153 -13.80 -5.75 8.59
CA ASP A 153 -13.81 -5.93 7.14
C ASP A 153 -14.75 -7.07 6.73
N PHE A 154 -14.80 -8.14 7.51
CA PHE A 154 -15.60 -9.32 7.18
C PHE A 154 -17.04 -9.26 7.73
N TYR A 155 -17.22 -8.83 8.97
CA TYR A 155 -18.52 -8.85 9.67
C TYR A 155 -19.18 -7.47 9.81
N GLY A 156 -18.47 -6.38 9.50
CA GLY A 156 -18.96 -5.01 9.67
C GLY A 156 -19.00 -4.53 11.12
N LEU A 157 -18.40 -5.28 12.06
CA LEU A 157 -18.46 -4.97 13.49
C LEU A 157 -17.36 -3.98 13.88
N HIS A 158 -17.65 -3.07 14.79
CA HIS A 158 -16.66 -2.14 15.35
C HIS A 158 -16.98 -1.75 16.81
N GLY A 159 -16.01 -1.16 17.50
CA GLY A 159 -16.14 -0.76 18.91
C GLY A 159 -16.57 -1.91 19.81
N ALA A 160 -17.58 -1.68 20.66
CA ALA A 160 -18.06 -2.67 21.63
C ALA A 160 -18.57 -3.98 20.99
N GLN A 161 -18.95 -3.98 19.71
CA GLN A 161 -19.35 -5.20 19.00
C GLN A 161 -18.16 -6.15 18.78
N VAL A 162 -16.95 -5.61 18.60
CA VAL A 162 -15.73 -6.41 18.48
C VAL A 162 -15.39 -7.05 19.81
N ASP A 163 -15.53 -6.32 20.92
CA ASP A 163 -15.31 -6.86 22.27
C ASP A 163 -16.30 -8.00 22.58
N ARG A 164 -17.58 -7.82 22.23
CA ARG A 164 -18.60 -8.86 22.37
C ARG A 164 -18.27 -10.08 21.52
N PHE A 165 -17.88 -9.88 20.26
CA PHE A 165 -17.47 -10.97 19.37
C PHE A 165 -16.33 -11.77 19.99
N ARG A 166 -15.27 -11.09 20.45
CA ARG A 166 -14.10 -11.74 21.06
C ARG A 166 -14.46 -12.49 22.34
N ALA A 167 -15.25 -11.88 23.23
CA ALA A 167 -15.67 -12.52 24.48
C ALA A 167 -16.49 -13.79 24.22
N GLU A 168 -17.44 -13.74 23.27
CA GLU A 168 -18.27 -14.88 22.91
C GLU A 168 -17.41 -16.00 22.32
N VAL A 169 -16.58 -15.70 21.32
CA VAL A 169 -15.67 -16.68 20.72
C VAL A 169 -14.70 -17.27 21.75
N ALA A 170 -14.19 -16.49 22.69
CA ALA A 170 -13.30 -16.98 23.74
C ALA A 170 -14.02 -17.94 24.71
N SER A 171 -15.32 -17.73 24.92
CA SER A 171 -16.15 -18.55 25.81
C SER A 171 -16.70 -19.82 25.14
N THR A 172 -17.11 -19.74 23.88
CA THR A 172 -17.78 -20.83 23.17
C THR A 172 -16.85 -21.61 22.26
N GLY A 173 -15.74 -20.99 21.84
CA GLY A 173 -14.88 -21.50 20.78
C GLY A 173 -15.56 -21.55 19.41
N THR A 174 -16.72 -20.90 19.22
CA THR A 174 -17.50 -20.96 17.98
C THR A 174 -17.77 -19.57 17.43
N LYS A 175 -18.07 -19.47 16.12
CA LYS A 175 -18.54 -18.21 15.52
C LYS A 175 -19.88 -17.80 16.15
N PRO A 176 -20.02 -16.55 16.64
CA PRO A 176 -21.29 -16.00 17.06
C PRO A 176 -22.31 -16.03 15.92
N GLN A 177 -23.50 -16.58 16.18
CA GLN A 177 -24.53 -16.70 15.14
C GLN A 177 -25.07 -15.33 14.69
N TRP A 178 -24.97 -14.32 15.56
CA TRP A 178 -25.36 -12.94 15.24
C TRP A 178 -24.31 -12.20 14.38
N ALA A 179 -23.09 -12.72 14.25
CA ALA A 179 -22.05 -12.14 13.40
C ALA A 179 -22.14 -12.73 11.99
N LEU A 180 -22.95 -12.09 11.14
CA LEU A 180 -23.13 -12.49 9.73
C LEU A 180 -22.13 -11.74 8.82
N PRO A 181 -21.62 -12.39 7.76
CA PRO A 181 -20.76 -11.72 6.78
C PRO A 181 -21.48 -10.58 6.06
N GLN A 182 -20.76 -9.48 5.83
CA GLN A 182 -21.25 -8.37 5.01
C GLN A 182 -21.61 -8.84 3.58
N THR A 183 -22.60 -8.21 2.94
CA THR A 183 -23.07 -8.59 1.60
C THR A 183 -21.93 -8.62 0.57
N ASN A 184 -21.02 -7.65 0.61
CA ASN A 184 -19.84 -7.57 -0.27
C ASN A 184 -18.72 -8.58 0.09
N ARG A 185 -18.84 -9.28 1.21
CA ARG A 185 -17.93 -10.34 1.69
C ARG A 185 -18.52 -11.74 1.53
N ARG A 186 -19.73 -11.87 0.98
CA ARG A 186 -20.37 -13.13 0.55
C ARG A 186 -19.81 -13.64 -0.78
N ARG A 187 -18.49 -13.79 -0.87
CA ARG A 187 -17.79 -14.40 -2.01
C ARG A 187 -16.84 -15.49 -1.52
N LYS A 188 -16.67 -16.53 -2.33
CA LYS A 188 -15.91 -17.74 -1.99
C LYS A 188 -14.52 -17.45 -1.40
N HIS A 189 -13.75 -16.53 -1.99
CA HIS A 189 -12.40 -16.23 -1.51
C HIS A 189 -12.36 -15.53 -0.15
N TYR A 190 -13.37 -14.73 0.19
CA TYR A 190 -13.47 -14.11 1.52
C TYR A 190 -13.81 -15.15 2.59
N LEU A 191 -14.74 -16.09 2.31
CA LEU A 191 -15.03 -17.18 3.25
C LEU A 191 -13.83 -18.09 3.47
N ILE A 192 -13.06 -18.39 2.42
CA ILE A 192 -11.84 -19.18 2.53
C ILE A 192 -10.83 -18.50 3.47
N ASN A 193 -10.60 -17.20 3.29
CA ASN A 193 -9.67 -16.47 4.16
C ASN A 193 -10.17 -16.37 5.61
N GLU A 194 -11.47 -16.23 5.82
CA GLU A 194 -12.05 -16.21 7.17
C GLU A 194 -11.97 -17.60 7.83
N LEU A 195 -12.37 -18.67 7.13
CA LEU A 195 -12.24 -20.05 7.61
C LEU A 195 -10.79 -20.40 7.95
N ARG A 196 -9.82 -19.88 7.19
CA ARG A 196 -8.40 -20.04 7.51
C ARG A 196 -8.09 -19.50 8.90
N ARG A 197 -8.54 -18.29 9.24
CA ARG A 197 -8.31 -17.68 10.56
C ARG A 197 -8.93 -18.50 11.69
N TRP A 198 -10.05 -19.16 11.41
CA TRP A 198 -10.73 -20.04 12.36
C TRP A 198 -10.01 -21.38 12.61
N ILE A 199 -9.61 -22.09 11.56
CA ILE A 199 -9.22 -23.51 11.68
C ILE A 199 -7.77 -23.81 11.29
N SER A 200 -7.09 -22.88 10.60
CA SER A 200 -5.70 -23.06 10.15
C SER A 200 -4.96 -21.74 9.90
N PRO A 201 -4.85 -20.82 10.88
CA PRO A 201 -4.14 -19.56 10.67
C PRO A 201 -2.63 -19.74 10.47
N GLU A 202 -2.09 -20.89 10.87
CA GLU A 202 -0.72 -21.31 10.57
C GLU A 202 -0.48 -21.59 9.09
N LYS A 203 -1.54 -21.86 8.31
CA LYS A 203 -1.43 -22.08 6.87
C LYS A 203 -1.39 -20.75 6.13
N THR A 204 -0.61 -20.72 5.07
CA THR A 204 -0.67 -19.60 4.13
C THR A 204 -2.05 -19.53 3.49
N GLN A 205 -2.44 -18.34 3.03
CA GLN A 205 -3.72 -18.15 2.36
C GLN A 205 -3.88 -19.09 1.16
N ASP A 206 -2.82 -19.30 0.39
CA ASP A 206 -2.84 -20.12 -0.83
C ASP A 206 -2.92 -21.62 -0.51
N GLU A 207 -2.19 -22.11 0.49
CA GLU A 207 -2.29 -23.50 0.92
C GLU A 207 -3.70 -23.84 1.41
N PHE A 208 -4.29 -22.95 2.21
CA PHE A 208 -5.65 -23.14 2.70
C PHE A 208 -6.68 -22.97 1.58
N ALA A 209 -6.47 -22.03 0.65
CA ALA A 209 -7.34 -21.87 -0.52
C ALA A 209 -7.34 -23.10 -1.43
N ARG A 210 -6.19 -23.74 -1.63
CA ARG A 210 -6.09 -25.02 -2.38
C ARG A 210 -6.84 -26.14 -1.67
N LEU A 211 -6.72 -26.23 -0.34
CA LEU A 211 -7.45 -27.21 0.47
C LEU A 211 -8.97 -27.02 0.35
N MET A 212 -9.43 -25.77 0.33
CA MET A 212 -10.85 -25.42 0.28
C MET A 212 -11.40 -25.27 -1.14
N ALA A 213 -10.56 -25.33 -2.18
CA ALA A 213 -10.95 -25.16 -3.58
C ALA A 213 -12.11 -26.08 -4.04
N PRO A 214 -12.19 -27.36 -3.62
CA PRO A 214 -13.27 -28.26 -4.02
C PRO A 214 -14.66 -27.87 -3.47
N HIS A 215 -14.73 -27.05 -2.43
CA HIS A 215 -15.99 -26.72 -1.77
C HIS A 215 -16.73 -25.59 -2.50
N SER A 216 -18.05 -25.70 -2.61
CA SER A 216 -18.92 -24.62 -3.12
C SER A 216 -19.04 -23.49 -2.09
N TYR A 217 -19.59 -22.35 -2.51
CA TYR A 217 -19.88 -21.25 -1.59
C TYR A 217 -20.82 -21.69 -0.46
N GLU A 218 -21.88 -22.42 -0.79
CA GLU A 218 -22.89 -22.91 0.16
C GLU A 218 -22.26 -23.84 1.19
N GLN A 219 -21.39 -24.75 0.74
CA GLN A 219 -20.65 -25.65 1.62
C GLN A 219 -19.73 -24.87 2.58
N LEU A 220 -18.99 -23.89 2.08
CA LEU A 220 -18.11 -23.05 2.89
C LEU A 220 -18.90 -22.16 3.88
N SER A 221 -20.08 -21.68 3.48
CA SER A 221 -20.96 -20.92 4.38
C SER A 221 -21.43 -21.78 5.54
N VAL A 222 -21.88 -23.00 5.26
CA VAL A 222 -22.27 -23.97 6.30
C VAL A 222 -21.08 -24.33 7.20
N MET A 223 -19.88 -24.47 6.63
CA MET A 223 -18.67 -24.70 7.42
C MET A 223 -18.36 -23.51 8.33
N LEU A 224 -18.53 -22.28 7.86
CA LEU A 224 -18.29 -21.06 8.64
C LEU A 224 -19.33 -20.88 9.74
N ASP A 225 -20.58 -21.23 9.51
CA ASP A 225 -21.64 -21.14 10.52
C ASP A 225 -21.49 -22.15 11.66
N ASN A 226 -20.82 -23.28 11.38
CA ASN A 226 -20.55 -24.35 12.35
C ASN A 226 -19.08 -24.41 12.80
N VAL A 227 -18.29 -23.39 12.49
CA VAL A 227 -16.84 -23.43 12.70
C VAL A 227 -16.49 -23.40 14.19
N GLN A 228 -15.49 -24.22 14.57
CA GLN A 228 -14.92 -24.27 15.91
C GLN A 228 -13.45 -23.87 15.88
N LEU A 229 -13.06 -23.00 16.81
CA LEU A 229 -11.71 -22.53 17.00
C LEU A 229 -10.81 -23.68 17.45
N LYS A 230 -9.66 -23.84 16.80
CA LYS A 230 -8.68 -24.89 17.15
C LYS A 230 -8.15 -24.67 18.58
N PRO A 231 -8.03 -25.71 19.44
CA PRO A 231 -7.60 -25.56 20.84
C PRO A 231 -6.23 -24.90 21.05
N SER A 232 -5.34 -24.98 20.05
CA SER A 232 -4.04 -24.27 20.03
C SER A 232 -4.16 -22.75 20.13
N HIS A 233 -5.35 -22.18 19.93
CA HIS A 233 -5.63 -20.73 20.07
C HIS A 233 -5.92 -20.26 21.50
N LEU A 234 -6.27 -21.17 22.42
CA LEU A 234 -6.59 -20.81 23.81
C LEU A 234 -5.33 -20.71 24.69
N GLN A 235 -4.17 -21.20 24.23
CA GLN A 235 -2.92 -21.21 24.99
C GLN A 235 -1.98 -20.08 24.59
N SER A 236 -2.28 -18.86 25.03
CA SER A 236 -1.26 -17.84 25.29
C SER A 236 -1.53 -17.14 26.62
N VAL A 237 -1.66 -17.93 27.68
CA VAL A 237 -1.62 -17.45 29.06
C VAL A 237 -0.77 -18.42 29.88
N ARG A 238 0.56 -18.30 29.77
CA ARG A 238 1.51 -18.62 30.84
C ARG A 238 2.91 -18.20 30.44
N ALA A 239 3.33 -17.03 30.91
CA ALA A 239 4.73 -16.67 30.94
C ALA A 239 5.49 -17.62 31.89
N PRO A 240 6.59 -18.26 31.48
CA PRO A 240 7.51 -18.86 32.43
C PRO A 240 8.29 -17.74 33.13
N LYS A 241 8.25 -17.75 34.47
CA LYS A 241 9.04 -16.84 35.32
C LYS A 241 10.54 -17.00 35.00
N ARG A 242 11.20 -15.91 34.59
CA ARG A 242 12.67 -15.80 34.61
C ARG A 242 13.13 -15.39 36.01
N PRO A 243 14.18 -16.02 36.56
CA PRO A 243 14.83 -15.54 37.77
C PRO A 243 15.65 -14.28 37.50
N LEU A 244 15.65 -13.43 38.52
CA LEU A 244 16.35 -12.14 38.65
C LEU A 244 17.87 -12.39 38.80
N ILE A 245 18.70 -11.87 37.90
CA ILE A 245 20.15 -11.65 38.14
C ILE A 245 20.60 -10.36 37.44
N ASP A 246 20.94 -9.39 38.30
CA ASP A 246 21.86 -8.24 38.26
C ASP A 246 22.19 -7.47 36.96
N GLU A 247 21.98 -6.16 37.07
CA GLU A 247 22.52 -5.10 36.23
C GLU A 247 24.05 -5.03 36.28
N GLN A 248 24.69 -4.93 35.12
CA GLN A 248 25.83 -4.02 34.90
C GLN A 248 25.97 -3.63 33.40
N PRO A 249 26.60 -2.48 33.09
CA PRO A 249 26.14 -1.56 32.05
C PRO A 249 26.83 -1.76 30.70
N GLY A 250 26.07 -1.62 29.61
CA GLY A 250 26.56 -1.63 28.22
C GLY A 250 26.06 -0.42 27.43
N PRO A 251 26.87 0.11 26.50
CA PRO A 251 26.73 1.47 25.98
C PRO A 251 25.57 1.64 25.01
N SER A 252 24.91 2.78 25.10
CA SER A 252 23.97 3.28 24.10
C SER A 252 24.66 3.46 22.74
N ALA A 253 24.21 2.72 21.74
CA ALA A 253 24.39 3.08 20.34
C ALA A 253 23.13 2.68 19.58
N SER A 254 22.21 3.65 19.40
CA SER A 254 21.17 3.56 18.38
C SER A 254 21.82 3.29 17.03
N ALA A 255 21.41 2.21 16.36
CA ALA A 255 21.65 2.01 14.95
C ALA A 255 21.00 3.16 14.17
N LYS A 256 21.77 4.21 13.94
CA LYS A 256 21.45 5.25 12.96
C LYS A 256 21.47 4.57 11.59
N ARG A 257 20.33 4.58 10.90
CA ARG A 257 20.27 4.49 9.43
C ARG A 257 21.36 5.38 8.84
N PRO A 258 22.18 4.90 7.90
CA PRO A 258 22.94 5.82 7.05
C PRO A 258 21.92 6.61 6.23
N ARG A 259 21.77 7.90 6.55
CA ARG A 259 21.38 8.88 5.54
C ARG A 259 22.48 8.79 4.48
N GLN A 260 22.16 8.33 3.28
CA GLN A 260 22.96 8.72 2.12
C GLN A 260 22.88 10.25 2.07
N THR A 261 24.01 10.87 2.40
CA THR A 261 24.20 12.31 2.36
C THR A 261 24.03 12.80 0.93
N ASP A 262 23.26 13.88 0.78
CA ASP A 262 23.13 14.71 -0.41
C ASP A 262 24.51 15.03 -1.00
N THR A 263 24.96 14.20 -1.93
CA THR A 263 26.07 14.48 -2.84
C THR A 263 25.85 13.61 -4.07
N GLN A 264 24.87 13.99 -4.89
CA GLN A 264 24.92 13.71 -6.31
C GLN A 264 25.92 14.72 -6.90
N PRO A 265 27.10 14.29 -7.41
CA PRO A 265 27.85 15.14 -8.30
C PRO A 265 26.99 15.37 -9.55
N THR A 266 26.87 16.64 -9.91
CA THR A 266 26.50 17.05 -11.26
C THR A 266 27.41 16.35 -12.26
N ASP A 267 26.86 15.56 -13.17
CA ASP A 267 27.56 15.22 -14.40
C ASP A 267 26.66 15.47 -15.61
N GLU A 268 26.84 16.66 -16.17
CA GLU A 268 26.74 16.89 -17.61
C GLU A 268 27.90 16.16 -18.32
N THR A 269 27.97 14.84 -18.25
CA THR A 269 28.76 13.98 -19.16
C THR A 269 28.20 12.57 -19.05
N GLY A 270 28.26 11.78 -20.13
CA GLY A 270 27.70 10.42 -20.22
C GLY A 270 28.37 9.37 -19.34
N ILE A 271 28.47 9.61 -18.04
CA ILE A 271 28.96 8.71 -16.99
C ILE A 271 27.74 8.01 -16.38
N ALA A 272 27.77 6.68 -16.33
CA ALA A 272 26.67 5.89 -15.77
C ALA A 272 26.40 6.26 -14.28
N PRO A 273 25.14 6.19 -13.80
CA PRO A 273 24.83 6.45 -12.39
C PRO A 273 25.67 5.59 -11.43
N LEU A 274 26.03 6.13 -10.27
CA LEU A 274 26.92 5.47 -9.30
C LEU A 274 26.50 4.02 -8.96
N TYR A 275 25.20 3.76 -8.81
CA TYR A 275 24.68 2.42 -8.51
C TYR A 275 24.89 1.42 -9.67
N VAL A 276 24.87 1.87 -10.93
CA VAL A 276 25.16 1.01 -12.09
C VAL A 276 26.62 0.59 -12.07
N GLU A 277 27.53 1.53 -11.79
CA GLU A 277 28.94 1.24 -11.69
C GLU A 277 29.25 0.35 -10.48
N MET A 278 28.62 0.58 -9.33
CA MET A 278 28.75 -0.30 -8.15
C MET A 278 28.26 -1.73 -8.45
N SER A 279 27.11 -1.89 -9.10
CA SER A 279 26.58 -3.20 -9.48
C SER A 279 27.52 -3.93 -10.45
N ARG A 280 28.05 -3.22 -11.46
CA ARG A 280 29.06 -3.76 -12.38
C ARG A 280 30.35 -4.17 -11.66
N GLN A 281 30.86 -3.32 -10.76
CA GLN A 281 32.07 -3.63 -9.99
C GLN A 281 31.87 -4.83 -9.07
N ASN A 282 30.69 -4.95 -8.44
CA ASN A 282 30.34 -6.11 -7.63
C ASN A 282 30.30 -7.40 -8.47
N ALA A 283 29.76 -7.35 -9.68
CA ALA A 283 29.75 -8.50 -10.59
C ALA A 283 31.17 -8.90 -11.02
N LEU A 284 31.99 -7.95 -11.46
CA LEU A 284 33.38 -8.18 -11.87
C LEU A 284 34.23 -8.73 -10.73
N LEU A 285 34.10 -8.15 -9.53
CA LEU A 285 34.78 -8.63 -8.34
C LEU A 285 34.36 -10.08 -8.04
N ARG A 286 33.07 -10.39 -8.12
CA ARG A 286 32.57 -11.74 -7.86
C ARG A 286 33.16 -12.77 -8.82
N GLU A 287 33.19 -12.46 -10.11
CA GLU A 287 33.78 -13.31 -11.14
C GLU A 287 35.26 -13.57 -10.84
N GLN A 288 36.05 -12.51 -10.60
CA GLN A 288 37.47 -12.61 -10.24
C GLN A 288 37.70 -13.44 -8.97
N LEU A 289 36.87 -13.29 -7.95
CA LEU A 289 36.99 -14.06 -6.70
C LEU A 289 36.74 -15.56 -6.94
N LEU A 290 35.74 -15.90 -7.77
CA LEU A 290 35.44 -17.29 -8.11
C LEU A 290 36.54 -17.93 -8.98
N GLU A 291 37.13 -17.18 -9.92
CA GLU A 291 38.28 -17.63 -10.71
C GLU A 291 39.52 -17.88 -9.83
N GLN A 292 39.83 -16.96 -8.92
CA GLN A 292 40.94 -17.15 -7.98
C GLN A 292 40.70 -18.36 -7.07
N LEU A 293 39.45 -18.57 -6.64
CA LEU A 293 39.08 -19.71 -5.82
C LEU A 293 39.25 -21.01 -6.61
N GLN A 294 38.85 -21.02 -7.88
CA GLN A 294 39.06 -22.15 -8.79
C GLN A 294 40.55 -22.50 -8.91
N VAL A 295 41.42 -21.51 -9.15
CA VAL A 295 42.88 -21.73 -9.22
C VAL A 295 43.41 -22.33 -7.92
N ARG A 296 42.99 -21.81 -6.75
CA ARG A 296 43.39 -22.34 -5.44
C ARG A 296 42.92 -23.78 -5.23
N MET A 297 41.67 -24.08 -5.55
CA MET A 297 41.12 -25.44 -5.40
C MET A 297 41.75 -26.45 -6.37
N ASN A 298 42.10 -26.01 -7.59
CA ASN A 298 42.73 -26.87 -8.60
C ASN A 298 44.22 -27.08 -8.36
N SER A 299 44.89 -26.20 -7.61
CA SER A 299 46.34 -26.28 -7.40
C SER A 299 46.80 -27.58 -6.70
N ARG A 300 45.92 -28.27 -5.96
CA ARG A 300 46.24 -29.53 -5.23
C ARG A 300 45.07 -30.52 -5.15
N GLY A 301 44.00 -30.30 -5.93
CA GLY A 301 42.78 -31.12 -5.94
C GLY A 301 42.41 -31.60 -7.35
N ALA A 302 41.24 -32.24 -7.48
CA ALA A 302 40.69 -32.56 -8.80
C ALA A 302 40.40 -31.26 -9.57
N HIS A 303 40.75 -31.23 -10.86
CA HIS A 303 40.46 -30.09 -11.73
C HIS A 303 38.94 -29.86 -11.80
N LYS A 304 38.50 -28.69 -11.34
CA LYS A 304 37.14 -28.17 -11.43
C LYS A 304 37.08 -27.01 -12.40
N THR A 305 36.01 -26.94 -13.16
CA THR A 305 35.59 -25.78 -13.95
C THR A 305 35.08 -24.66 -13.03
N LEU A 306 34.98 -23.44 -13.56
CA LEU A 306 34.44 -22.30 -12.82
C LEU A 306 33.00 -22.55 -12.37
N ALA A 307 32.19 -23.16 -13.24
CA ALA A 307 30.80 -23.53 -12.96
C ALA A 307 30.68 -24.57 -11.82
N GLU A 308 31.58 -25.56 -11.76
CA GLU A 308 31.62 -26.52 -10.66
C GLU A 308 32.03 -25.89 -9.34
N VAL A 309 32.96 -24.93 -9.36
CA VAL A 309 33.35 -24.16 -8.18
C VAL A 309 32.20 -23.27 -7.69
N ALA A 310 31.55 -22.52 -8.60
CA ALA A 310 30.38 -21.72 -8.27
C ALA A 310 29.26 -22.58 -7.67
N THR A 311 28.98 -23.75 -8.27
CA THR A 311 28.00 -24.71 -7.76
C THR A 311 28.37 -25.25 -6.37
N ALA A 312 29.65 -25.55 -6.15
CA ALA A 312 30.13 -26.00 -4.85
C ALA A 312 30.06 -24.91 -3.76
N MET A 313 30.19 -23.64 -4.15
CA MET A 313 30.13 -22.48 -3.23
C MET A 313 28.71 -21.99 -2.96
N LYS A 314 27.77 -22.25 -3.87
CA LYS A 314 26.37 -21.84 -3.74
C LYS A 314 25.73 -22.14 -2.38
N PRO A 315 25.91 -23.33 -1.76
CA PRO A 315 25.33 -23.64 -0.45
C PRO A 315 25.81 -22.76 0.70
N TYR A 316 26.93 -22.05 0.52
CA TYR A 316 27.49 -21.17 1.55
C TYR A 316 26.89 -19.77 1.52
N ASN A 317 26.19 -19.38 0.44
CA ASN A 317 25.53 -18.07 0.30
C ASN A 317 26.47 -16.87 0.58
N LEU A 318 27.74 -16.96 0.17
CA LEU A 318 28.76 -15.96 0.51
C LEU A 318 28.62 -14.67 -0.31
N SER A 319 28.72 -13.54 0.38
CA SER A 319 28.95 -12.22 -0.21
C SER A 319 30.35 -12.12 -0.82
N ASN A 320 30.63 -11.10 -1.63
CA ASN A 320 31.98 -10.82 -2.16
C ASN A 320 32.99 -10.56 -1.03
N ARG A 321 32.56 -9.89 0.05
CA ARG A 321 33.40 -9.70 1.24
C ARG A 321 33.81 -11.03 1.87
N GLN A 322 32.85 -11.94 2.02
CA GLN A 322 33.09 -13.26 2.61
C GLN A 322 33.87 -14.18 1.66
N LEU A 323 33.65 -14.09 0.33
CA LEU A 323 34.47 -14.77 -0.67
C LEU A 323 35.93 -14.29 -0.62
N THR A 324 36.15 -12.99 -0.43
CA THR A 324 37.49 -12.42 -0.24
C THR A 324 38.14 -13.01 1.01
N GLN A 325 37.44 -13.03 2.14
CA GLN A 325 37.92 -13.67 3.37
C GLN A 325 38.26 -15.15 3.13
N MET A 326 37.40 -15.87 2.39
CA MET A 326 37.61 -17.28 2.07
C MET A 326 38.88 -17.50 1.27
N LEU A 327 39.18 -16.66 0.28
CA LEU A 327 40.44 -16.74 -0.47
C LEU A 327 41.67 -16.52 0.40
N THR A 328 41.59 -15.62 1.38
CA THR A 328 42.71 -15.36 2.29
C THR A 328 42.95 -16.47 3.29
N GLU A 329 41.89 -17.16 3.71
CA GLU A 329 41.94 -18.14 4.79
C GLU A 329 41.88 -19.60 4.32
N ILE A 330 41.72 -19.86 3.01
CA ILE A 330 41.73 -21.22 2.49
C ILE A 330 43.09 -21.86 2.78
N PRO A 331 43.14 -22.99 3.53
CA PRO A 331 44.41 -23.62 3.86
C PRO A 331 45.07 -24.22 2.62
N ALA A 332 46.36 -24.51 2.71
CA ALA A 332 47.15 -25.02 1.59
C ALA A 332 46.66 -26.35 0.98
N ASN A 333 45.81 -27.09 1.70
CA ASN A 333 45.17 -28.33 1.22
C ASN A 333 43.85 -28.07 0.45
N GLY A 334 43.42 -26.82 0.29
CA GLY A 334 42.19 -26.43 -0.40
C GLY A 334 40.90 -26.73 0.36
N SER A 335 40.96 -27.09 1.64
CA SER A 335 39.76 -27.35 2.44
C SER A 335 39.01 -26.05 2.77
N VAL A 336 37.68 -26.09 2.80
CA VAL A 336 36.88 -24.91 3.17
C VAL A 336 37.10 -24.55 4.65
N PRO A 337 37.38 -23.28 5.00
CA PRO A 337 37.57 -22.85 6.39
C PRO A 337 36.37 -23.14 7.30
N GLN A 338 36.64 -23.35 8.60
CA GLN A 338 35.59 -23.69 9.57
C GLN A 338 34.54 -22.58 9.74
N TRP A 339 34.93 -21.30 9.68
CA TRP A 339 33.97 -20.20 9.74
C TRP A 339 32.99 -20.24 8.57
N ALA A 340 33.42 -20.66 7.37
CA ALA A 340 32.54 -20.75 6.21
C ALA A 340 31.55 -21.91 6.38
N GLN A 341 31.97 -23.02 6.99
CA GLN A 341 31.05 -24.11 7.37
C GLN A 341 30.00 -23.63 8.38
N ASN A 342 30.40 -22.84 9.38
CA ASN A 342 29.47 -22.25 10.34
C ASN A 342 28.55 -21.22 9.65
N HIS A 343 29.10 -20.41 8.74
CA HIS A 343 28.38 -19.41 7.99
C HIS A 343 27.28 -20.06 7.14
N LYS A 344 27.59 -21.14 6.43
CA LYS A 344 26.61 -21.94 5.66
C LYS A 344 25.37 -22.28 6.48
N LEU A 345 25.53 -22.71 7.74
CA LEU A 345 24.41 -22.98 8.65
C LEU A 345 23.70 -21.68 9.06
N SER A 346 24.45 -20.67 9.50
CA SER A 346 23.87 -19.40 9.97
C SER A 346 23.19 -18.58 8.87
N SER A 347 23.58 -18.76 7.61
CA SER A 347 22.98 -18.11 6.43
C SER A 347 21.56 -18.64 6.17
N MET A 348 21.26 -19.84 6.65
CA MET A 348 19.94 -20.46 6.53
C MET A 348 19.13 -20.36 7.83
N ASP A 349 19.71 -19.81 8.90
CA ASP A 349 19.05 -19.65 10.19
C ASP A 349 18.09 -18.46 10.15
N GLU A 350 16.80 -18.75 10.14
CA GLU A 350 15.75 -17.74 10.08
C GLU A 350 15.76 -16.77 11.28
N THR A 351 16.33 -17.19 12.42
CA THR A 351 16.44 -16.38 13.64
C THR A 351 17.60 -15.39 13.59
N ASN A 352 18.55 -15.57 12.68
CA ASN A 352 19.63 -14.62 12.46
C ASN A 352 19.14 -13.45 11.59
N LEU A 353 18.84 -12.32 12.24
CA LEU A 353 18.35 -11.10 11.57
C LEU A 353 19.38 -10.43 10.67
N ASN A 354 20.67 -10.65 10.93
CA ASN A 354 21.78 -9.98 10.24
C ASN A 354 22.37 -10.84 9.10
N ARG A 355 21.76 -12.00 8.80
CA ARG A 355 22.30 -12.96 7.80
C ARG A 355 22.35 -12.43 6.36
N PHE A 356 21.72 -11.28 6.12
CA PHE A 356 21.60 -10.66 4.80
C PHE A 356 22.43 -9.38 4.65
N ASP A 357 22.96 -8.80 5.73
CA ASP A 357 23.50 -7.43 5.72
C ASP A 357 24.58 -7.22 4.65
N ASP A 358 25.61 -8.08 4.63
CA ASP A 358 26.69 -7.99 3.63
C ASP A 358 26.16 -8.16 2.18
N THR A 359 25.28 -9.15 1.96
CA THR A 359 24.76 -9.44 0.61
C THR A 359 23.74 -8.38 0.15
N TYR A 360 23.06 -7.72 1.07
CA TYR A 360 22.11 -6.66 0.77
C TYR A 360 22.81 -5.41 0.23
N GLU A 361 24.01 -5.08 0.72
CA GLU A 361 24.84 -4.01 0.17
C GLU A 361 25.23 -4.26 -1.31
N GLU A 362 25.37 -5.52 -1.70
CA GLU A 362 25.64 -5.93 -3.08
C GLU A 362 24.38 -5.94 -3.95
N LEU A 363 23.24 -6.34 -3.37
CA LEU A 363 21.95 -6.44 -4.07
C LEU A 363 21.31 -5.08 -4.35
N LEU A 364 21.42 -4.11 -3.45
CA LEU A 364 20.79 -2.81 -3.60
C LEU A 364 21.15 -2.08 -4.91
N PRO A 365 22.44 -1.92 -5.28
CA PRO A 365 22.79 -1.30 -6.56
C PRO A 365 22.28 -2.09 -7.77
N GLU A 366 22.22 -3.43 -7.67
CA GLU A 366 21.65 -4.29 -8.72
C GLU A 366 20.17 -4.01 -8.95
N ILE A 367 19.38 -3.92 -7.87
CA ILE A 367 17.95 -3.59 -7.91
C ILE A 367 17.74 -2.25 -8.62
N LEU A 368 18.50 -1.22 -8.22
CA LEU A 368 18.39 0.11 -8.82
C LEU A 368 18.82 0.12 -10.29
N SER A 369 19.86 -0.63 -10.65
CA SER A 369 20.30 -0.77 -12.04
C SER A 369 19.22 -1.43 -12.91
N LEU A 370 18.61 -2.52 -12.42
CA LEU A 370 17.53 -3.21 -13.11
C LEU A 370 16.31 -2.31 -13.29
N ARG A 371 15.89 -1.61 -12.23
CA ARG A 371 14.69 -0.76 -12.26
C ARG A 371 14.83 0.45 -13.18
N ASN A 372 15.97 1.13 -13.09
CA ASN A 372 16.15 2.43 -13.72
C ASN A 372 16.80 2.33 -15.11
N ASN A 373 17.53 1.26 -15.40
CA ASN A 373 18.26 1.09 -16.67
C ASN A 373 17.96 -0.22 -17.38
N GLY A 374 17.16 -1.10 -16.78
CA GLY A 374 16.83 -2.42 -17.34
C GLY A 374 18.01 -3.41 -17.39
N GLN A 375 19.13 -3.08 -16.73
CA GLN A 375 20.38 -3.85 -16.78
C GLN A 375 20.72 -4.47 -15.43
N GLY A 376 20.98 -5.78 -15.44
CA GLY A 376 21.59 -6.51 -14.33
C GLY A 376 22.96 -7.06 -14.76
N PHE A 377 23.88 -7.15 -13.80
CA PHE A 377 25.26 -7.58 -13.98
C PHE A 377 25.58 -8.87 -13.23
N THR A 378 24.87 -9.18 -12.13
CA THR A 378 25.16 -10.35 -11.29
C THR A 378 24.07 -11.40 -11.41
N ASP A 379 24.36 -12.64 -11.81
CA ASP A 379 23.37 -13.72 -11.73
C ASP A 379 23.21 -14.22 -10.28
N PHE A 380 22.32 -13.60 -9.52
CA PHE A 380 22.03 -14.02 -8.13
C PHE A 380 21.50 -15.46 -8.04
N ASN A 381 20.80 -15.98 -9.07
CA ASN A 381 20.28 -17.35 -9.05
C ASN A 381 21.38 -18.39 -9.20
N ALA A 382 22.46 -18.09 -9.92
CA ALA A 382 23.63 -18.96 -10.01
C ALA A 382 24.41 -18.98 -8.68
N ASN A 383 24.42 -17.86 -7.96
CA ASN A 383 25.35 -17.58 -6.86
C ASN A 383 24.84 -17.93 -5.46
N TYR A 384 23.52 -17.89 -5.25
CA TYR A 384 22.89 -18.10 -3.95
C TYR A 384 21.88 -19.24 -4.00
N THR A 385 21.70 -19.95 -2.89
CA THR A 385 20.62 -20.94 -2.79
C THR A 385 19.25 -20.25 -2.89
N ARG A 386 18.25 -20.95 -3.45
CA ARG A 386 16.92 -20.36 -3.64
C ARG A 386 16.28 -19.87 -2.33
N PRO A 387 16.27 -20.64 -1.23
CA PRO A 387 15.66 -20.16 0.01
C PRO A 387 16.39 -18.94 0.59
N TYR A 388 17.71 -18.87 0.48
CA TYR A 388 18.48 -17.69 0.88
C TYR A 388 18.11 -16.47 0.04
N LEU A 389 18.06 -16.62 -1.29
CA LEU A 389 17.71 -15.53 -2.20
C LEU A 389 16.27 -15.04 -1.98
N ASP A 390 15.31 -15.93 -1.76
CA ASP A 390 13.93 -15.56 -1.43
C ASP A 390 13.85 -14.77 -0.11
N GLY A 391 14.60 -15.20 0.91
CA GLY A 391 14.73 -14.47 2.17
C GLY A 391 15.39 -13.11 2.01
N LEU A 392 16.46 -13.02 1.21
CA LEU A 392 17.17 -11.77 0.90
C LEU A 392 16.27 -10.78 0.15
N LEU A 393 15.51 -11.26 -0.84
CA LEU A 393 14.53 -10.43 -1.56
C LEU A 393 13.44 -9.94 -0.60
N THR A 394 12.96 -10.79 0.31
CA THR A 394 12.01 -10.38 1.35
C THR A 394 12.61 -9.30 2.26
N TYR A 395 13.85 -9.47 2.70
CA TYR A 395 14.60 -8.47 3.48
C TYR A 395 14.75 -7.15 2.71
N ALA A 396 14.94 -7.22 1.39
CA ALA A 396 15.01 -6.07 0.51
C ALA A 396 13.65 -5.40 0.24
N GLY A 397 12.53 -5.95 0.75
CA GLY A 397 11.19 -5.39 0.65
C GLY A 397 10.29 -6.02 -0.43
N TYR A 398 10.74 -7.08 -1.11
CA TYR A 398 9.89 -7.79 -2.06
C TYR A 398 8.84 -8.64 -1.36
N LYS A 399 7.69 -8.73 -2.01
CA LYS A 399 6.57 -9.61 -1.67
C LYS A 399 6.20 -10.45 -2.88
N ARG A 400 5.38 -11.49 -2.68
CA ARG A 400 4.87 -12.34 -3.76
C ARG A 400 3.35 -12.23 -3.84
N ASN A 401 2.82 -12.06 -5.04
CA ASN A 401 1.38 -12.02 -5.26
C ASN A 401 0.82 -13.41 -5.60
N LYS A 402 -0.50 -13.49 -5.81
CA LYS A 402 -1.21 -14.75 -6.15
C LYS A 402 -0.72 -15.41 -7.45
N HIS A 403 0.04 -14.69 -8.28
CA HIS A 403 0.64 -15.18 -9.51
C HIS A 403 2.13 -15.46 -9.37
N ASN A 404 2.65 -15.53 -8.15
CA ASN A 404 4.06 -15.76 -7.87
C ASN A 404 5.00 -14.70 -8.50
N CYS A 405 4.49 -13.51 -8.84
CA CYS A 405 5.32 -12.39 -9.26
C CYS A 405 5.88 -11.68 -8.02
N LEU A 406 7.14 -11.24 -8.12
CA LEU A 406 7.74 -10.34 -7.15
C LEU A 406 7.12 -8.95 -7.32
N TYR A 407 6.70 -8.36 -6.21
CA TYR A 407 6.19 -7.00 -6.20
C TYR A 407 6.72 -6.22 -5.00
N ARG A 408 6.59 -4.90 -5.08
CA ARG A 408 6.94 -3.94 -4.04
C ARG A 408 5.78 -3.01 -3.76
N THR A 409 5.73 -2.46 -2.55
CA THR A 409 4.71 -1.46 -2.14
C THR A 409 5.33 -0.13 -1.69
N ASP A 410 6.66 -0.06 -1.72
CA ASP A 410 7.46 1.06 -1.23
C ASP A 410 8.06 1.90 -2.37
N ILE A 411 7.71 1.61 -3.63
CA ILE A 411 8.04 2.46 -4.78
C ILE A 411 7.10 3.67 -4.75
N PRO A 412 7.60 4.89 -4.49
CA PRO A 412 6.70 5.98 -4.12
C PRO A 412 5.93 6.53 -5.30
N ALA A 413 6.54 6.59 -6.50
CA ALA A 413 5.85 7.04 -7.69
C ALA A 413 6.17 6.24 -8.94
N MET A 414 5.33 6.35 -9.96
CA MET A 414 5.59 5.88 -11.33
C MET A 414 5.12 6.93 -12.35
N PHE A 415 5.68 6.92 -13.56
CA PHE A 415 5.37 7.88 -14.60
C PHE A 415 4.64 7.21 -15.76
N ARG A 416 3.69 7.91 -16.37
CA ARG A 416 2.93 7.38 -17.52
C ARG A 416 2.65 8.47 -18.54
N GLY A 417 2.93 8.18 -19.80
CA GLY A 417 2.36 8.92 -20.91
C GLY A 417 0.92 8.48 -21.16
N ASP A 418 -0.02 9.41 -21.25
CA ASP A 418 -1.41 9.10 -21.55
C ASP A 418 -2.02 10.22 -22.40
N ASP A 419 -2.95 9.86 -23.27
CA ASP A 419 -3.59 10.79 -24.20
C ASP A 419 -4.84 11.45 -23.58
N ARG A 420 -5.39 10.87 -22.51
CA ARG A 420 -6.55 11.44 -21.80
C ARG A 420 -6.17 12.69 -21.04
N THR A 421 -7.09 13.64 -20.96
CA THR A 421 -6.86 14.94 -20.33
C THR A 421 -6.86 14.80 -18.79
N PRO A 422 -6.23 15.73 -18.06
CA PRO A 422 -6.33 15.75 -16.60
C PRO A 422 -7.76 15.97 -16.12
N PHE A 423 -8.58 16.65 -16.91
CA PHE A 423 -9.98 16.96 -16.60
C PHE A 423 -10.86 15.72 -16.67
N GLU A 424 -10.62 14.83 -17.64
CA GLU A 424 -11.29 13.52 -17.73
C GLU A 424 -11.08 12.72 -16.43
N PHE A 425 -9.84 12.63 -15.94
CA PHE A 425 -9.55 11.91 -14.70
C PHE A 425 -10.17 12.57 -13.46
N ALA A 426 -10.13 13.91 -13.38
CA ALA A 426 -10.71 14.63 -12.26
C ALA A 426 -12.25 14.50 -12.21
N ARG A 427 -12.91 14.65 -13.37
CA ARG A 427 -14.37 14.51 -13.52
C ARG A 427 -14.84 13.10 -13.18
N ASP A 428 -14.10 12.09 -13.62
CA ASP A 428 -14.46 10.69 -13.39
C ASP A 428 -13.99 10.19 -12.01
N GLY A 429 -13.11 10.94 -11.34
CA GLY A 429 -12.53 10.62 -10.04
C GLY A 429 -11.50 9.47 -10.08
N HIS A 430 -11.26 8.87 -11.26
CA HIS A 430 -10.32 7.78 -11.45
C HIS A 430 -9.87 7.65 -12.91
N MET A 431 -8.74 6.96 -13.10
CA MET A 431 -8.26 6.47 -14.38
C MET A 431 -8.54 4.97 -14.52
N LEU A 432 -9.31 4.60 -15.54
CA LEU A 432 -9.50 3.22 -15.97
C LEU A 432 -8.29 2.72 -16.79
N PRO A 433 -7.94 1.43 -16.69
CA PRO A 433 -6.99 0.81 -17.62
C PRO A 433 -7.56 0.86 -19.06
N ARG A 434 -6.78 1.38 -20.02
CA ARG A 434 -7.18 1.40 -21.44
C ARG A 434 -7.13 0.01 -22.07
N LYS A 435 -6.01 -0.69 -21.91
CA LYS A 435 -5.80 -2.04 -22.43
C LYS A 435 -6.02 -3.05 -21.31
N ASP A 436 -6.79 -4.09 -21.59
CA ASP A 436 -6.77 -5.26 -20.73
C ASP A 436 -5.42 -5.95 -20.93
N LEU A 437 -4.50 -5.72 -19.99
CA LEU A 437 -3.21 -6.41 -19.96
C LEU A 437 -3.38 -7.89 -19.58
N GLY A 438 -4.60 -8.33 -19.24
CA GLY A 438 -4.90 -9.67 -18.80
C GLY A 438 -4.54 -9.89 -17.33
N GLU A 439 -5.08 -10.97 -16.77
CA GLU A 439 -4.71 -11.43 -15.43
C GLU A 439 -3.34 -12.11 -15.48
N GLY A 440 -2.55 -12.04 -14.38
CA GLY A 440 -1.34 -12.86 -14.25
C GLY A 440 -0.08 -12.14 -13.79
N SER A 441 -0.03 -10.81 -13.92
CA SER A 441 1.11 -10.01 -13.47
C SER A 441 0.87 -9.40 -12.10
N THR A 442 -0.27 -8.74 -11.88
CA THR A 442 -0.70 -8.13 -10.61
C THR A 442 -1.84 -8.88 -9.95
N THR A 443 -2.10 -8.66 -8.65
CA THR A 443 -3.25 -9.26 -7.94
C THR A 443 -4.59 -8.80 -8.51
N GLN A 444 -4.69 -7.52 -8.88
CA GLN A 444 -5.87 -6.91 -9.49
C GLN A 444 -5.60 -6.56 -10.96
N LYS A 445 -6.32 -5.58 -11.53
CA LYS A 445 -6.10 -5.14 -12.91
C LYS A 445 -4.73 -4.45 -13.00
N ALA A 446 -3.98 -4.73 -14.07
CA ALA A 446 -2.69 -4.10 -14.29
C ALA A 446 -2.85 -2.80 -15.07
N VAL A 447 -2.09 -1.78 -14.69
CA VAL A 447 -1.80 -0.59 -15.51
C VAL A 447 -0.30 -0.50 -15.69
N SER A 448 0.16 -0.36 -16.92
CA SER A 448 1.59 -0.15 -17.18
C SER A 448 2.02 1.30 -16.97
N ALA A 449 3.19 1.47 -16.37
CA ALA A 449 3.85 2.74 -16.15
C ALA A 449 5.36 2.51 -16.09
N THR A 450 6.15 3.56 -16.28
CA THR A 450 7.61 3.51 -16.26
C THR A 450 8.20 4.05 -14.96
N PHE A 451 9.43 3.62 -14.65
CA PHE A 451 10.18 4.06 -13.48
C PHE A 451 10.94 5.37 -13.68
N SER A 452 10.96 5.96 -14.87
CA SER A 452 11.67 7.22 -15.14
C SER A 452 10.77 8.27 -15.80
N LEU A 453 10.98 9.53 -15.44
CA LEU A 453 10.34 10.66 -16.12
C LEU A 453 10.82 10.79 -17.57
N HIS A 454 12.07 10.39 -17.84
CA HIS A 454 12.67 10.42 -19.18
C HIS A 454 11.92 9.50 -20.15
N ASP A 455 11.62 8.27 -19.73
CA ASP A 455 10.93 7.29 -20.58
C ASP A 455 9.48 7.73 -20.84
N ALA A 456 8.79 8.24 -19.81
CA ALA A 456 7.45 8.79 -19.99
C ALA A 456 7.46 9.94 -21.02
N LYS A 457 8.44 10.85 -20.93
CA LYS A 457 8.68 11.91 -21.92
C LYS A 457 8.93 11.35 -23.31
N LYS A 458 9.74 10.29 -23.43
CA LYS A 458 10.03 9.64 -24.72
C LYS A 458 8.77 9.05 -25.33
N TYR A 459 7.95 8.33 -24.55
CA TYR A 459 6.68 7.77 -25.02
C TYR A 459 5.73 8.85 -25.53
N ILE A 460 5.53 9.95 -24.80
CA ILE A 460 4.66 11.04 -25.28
C ILE A 460 5.24 11.81 -26.46
N SER A 461 6.57 11.84 -26.63
CA SER A 461 7.20 12.51 -27.78
C SER A 461 6.90 11.83 -29.13
N HIS A 462 6.44 10.58 -29.09
CA HIS A 462 5.99 9.82 -30.27
C HIS A 462 4.49 9.99 -30.55
N PHE A 463 3.73 10.55 -29.61
CA PHE A 463 2.31 10.80 -29.77
C PHE A 463 2.06 11.80 -30.91
N GLY A 464 0.99 11.60 -31.69
CA GLY A 464 0.62 12.44 -32.83
C GLY A 464 1.50 12.32 -34.08
N LYS A 465 2.65 11.62 -34.00
CA LYS A 465 3.51 11.31 -35.17
C LYS A 465 3.06 10.05 -35.92
N GLN A 466 2.19 9.25 -35.29
CA GLN A 466 1.57 8.07 -35.86
C GLN A 466 0.17 8.44 -36.34
N SER A 467 -0.12 8.20 -37.61
CA SER A 467 -1.47 8.28 -38.15
C SER A 467 -2.31 7.10 -37.65
N GLY A 468 -3.54 7.35 -37.19
CA GLY A 468 -4.49 6.30 -36.81
C GLY A 468 -4.35 5.78 -35.38
N ILE A 469 -4.16 6.66 -34.40
CA ILE A 469 -4.19 6.29 -32.97
C ILE A 469 -5.63 5.90 -32.61
N GLU A 470 -5.89 4.60 -32.49
CA GLU A 470 -7.21 4.03 -32.22
C GLU A 470 -7.81 4.57 -30.90
N GLU A 471 -6.95 4.86 -29.92
CA GLU A 471 -7.32 5.42 -28.62
C GLU A 471 -8.05 6.77 -28.70
N LEU A 472 -7.81 7.55 -29.77
CA LEU A 472 -8.47 8.84 -30.02
C LEU A 472 -9.87 8.70 -30.62
N LEU A 473 -10.26 7.49 -31.02
CA LEU A 473 -11.64 7.22 -31.43
C LEU A 473 -12.59 7.11 -30.23
N TYR A 474 -12.06 7.09 -29.00
CA TYR A 474 -12.83 6.99 -27.77
C TYR A 474 -12.99 8.35 -27.11
N ASN A 475 -14.21 8.88 -27.07
CA ASN A 475 -14.48 10.19 -26.48
C ASN A 475 -14.26 10.25 -24.96
N THR A 476 -14.44 9.11 -24.28
CA THR A 476 -14.22 8.97 -22.83
C THR A 476 -13.70 7.58 -22.52
N GLN A 477 -13.06 7.41 -21.37
CA GLN A 477 -12.62 6.12 -20.85
C GLN A 477 -13.75 5.10 -20.60
N TYR A 478 -15.02 5.51 -20.66
CA TYR A 478 -16.18 4.63 -20.51
C TYR A 478 -16.72 4.08 -21.84
N HIS A 479 -16.33 4.66 -22.97
CA HIS A 479 -16.74 4.15 -24.27
C HIS A 479 -16.12 2.76 -24.51
N LYS A 480 -16.98 1.79 -24.80
CA LYS A 480 -16.55 0.41 -25.09
C LYS A 480 -16.08 0.21 -26.52
N TYR A 481 -16.63 1.00 -27.44
CA TYR A 481 -16.38 0.91 -28.88
C TYR A 481 -15.80 2.21 -29.43
N PRO A 482 -14.93 2.15 -30.44
CA PRO A 482 -14.43 3.34 -31.10
C PRO A 482 -15.58 4.06 -31.82
N GLY A 483 -15.53 5.39 -31.88
CA GLY A 483 -16.48 6.20 -32.62
C GLY A 483 -16.39 6.02 -34.13
N ASP A 484 -17.47 6.36 -34.83
CA ASP A 484 -17.58 6.24 -36.29
C ASP A 484 -17.25 7.56 -36.98
N LEU A 485 -16.23 7.53 -37.83
CA LEU A 485 -15.75 8.67 -38.62
C LEU A 485 -16.70 9.08 -39.76
N ASN A 486 -17.63 8.20 -40.14
CA ASN A 486 -18.63 8.49 -41.18
C ASN A 486 -19.79 9.34 -40.63
N GLN A 487 -19.88 9.50 -39.31
CA GLN A 487 -20.88 10.37 -38.72
C GLN A 487 -20.49 11.84 -38.81
N THR A 488 -21.50 12.70 -38.90
CA THR A 488 -21.30 14.15 -38.85
C THR A 488 -21.26 14.63 -37.39
N PRO A 489 -20.36 15.57 -37.03
CA PRO A 489 -20.42 16.21 -35.73
C PRO A 489 -21.79 16.88 -35.55
N SER A 490 -22.63 16.36 -34.65
CA SER A 490 -23.90 17.02 -34.34
C SER A 490 -23.61 18.38 -33.69
N ARG A 491 -24.28 19.43 -34.17
CA ARG A 491 -24.12 20.81 -33.66
C ARG A 491 -24.81 21.04 -32.30
N ASP A 492 -25.53 20.05 -31.80
CA ASP A 492 -26.37 20.15 -30.59
C ASP A 492 -25.78 19.36 -29.40
N MET A 493 -24.49 19.51 -29.12
CA MET A 493 -23.89 19.01 -27.87
C MET A 493 -23.52 20.17 -26.97
N ASP A 494 -24.54 20.91 -26.53
CA ASP A 494 -24.45 21.79 -25.38
C ASP A 494 -25.36 21.17 -24.30
N SER A 495 -24.75 20.72 -23.21
CA SER A 495 -25.40 20.33 -21.95
C SER A 495 -26.49 19.23 -21.98
N SER A 496 -26.10 17.98 -21.69
CA SER A 496 -26.96 17.08 -20.89
C SER A 496 -26.14 15.99 -20.18
N ASP A 497 -25.71 16.30 -18.95
CA ASP A 497 -25.65 15.30 -17.90
C ASP A 497 -27.08 14.84 -17.57
N GLY A 498 -27.30 13.52 -17.53
CA GLY A 498 -28.48 12.93 -16.89
C GLY A 498 -29.55 12.35 -17.81
N ASP A 499 -29.77 11.05 -17.65
CA ASP A 499 -31.00 10.30 -17.89
C ASP A 499 -31.68 10.38 -19.27
N SER A 500 -31.42 9.37 -20.09
CA SER A 500 -32.43 8.84 -21.02
C SER A 500 -32.25 7.34 -21.18
N ALA A 501 -32.95 6.59 -20.32
CA ALA A 501 -33.43 5.27 -20.69
C ALA A 501 -34.50 5.46 -21.76
N SER A 502 -34.17 5.15 -23.02
CA SER A 502 -35.17 4.90 -24.03
C SER A 502 -34.84 3.58 -24.71
N ASP A 503 -35.73 2.62 -24.47
CA ASP A 503 -35.77 1.31 -25.09
C ASP A 503 -35.78 1.44 -26.62
N ILE A 504 -34.79 0.83 -27.28
CA ILE A 504 -34.95 0.36 -28.66
C ILE A 504 -34.43 -1.08 -28.69
N ASP A 505 -35.40 -1.99 -28.68
CA ASP A 505 -35.24 -3.37 -29.13
C ASP A 505 -34.81 -3.39 -30.60
N GLY A 506 -33.71 -4.07 -30.89
CA GLY A 506 -33.14 -4.19 -32.23
C GLY A 506 -32.23 -5.40 -32.30
N ASP A 507 -32.85 -6.56 -32.27
CA ASP A 507 -32.28 -7.89 -32.47
C ASP A 507 -31.48 -7.97 -33.77
N SER A 508 -30.23 -8.44 -33.70
CA SER A 508 -29.48 -9.06 -34.80
C SER A 508 -28.26 -9.78 -34.25
N ASP A 509 -28.44 -11.10 -34.16
CA ASP A 509 -27.43 -12.11 -33.91
C ASP A 509 -26.27 -12.06 -34.91
N ASP A 510 -25.02 -12.11 -34.41
CA ASP A 510 -23.98 -12.93 -35.03
C ASP A 510 -22.94 -13.38 -33.98
N GLY A 511 -22.53 -14.65 -34.11
CA GLY A 511 -21.99 -15.45 -33.01
C GLY A 511 -20.48 -15.74 -33.06
N GLY A 512 -19.99 -16.20 -31.89
CA GLY A 512 -18.70 -16.88 -31.67
C GLY A 512 -17.60 -15.95 -31.12
N SER A 513 -16.89 -16.24 -30.03
CA SER A 513 -16.67 -17.48 -29.28
C SER A 513 -16.08 -17.18 -27.88
N GLY A 514 -16.31 -18.08 -26.90
CA GLY A 514 -15.25 -18.44 -25.94
C GLY A 514 -15.26 -17.85 -24.52
N SER A 515 -16.28 -18.22 -23.73
CA SER A 515 -16.24 -18.54 -22.28
C SER A 515 -15.19 -17.87 -21.36
N GLY A 516 -15.67 -16.95 -20.53
CA GLY A 516 -15.04 -16.50 -19.29
C GLY A 516 -16.10 -15.93 -18.36
N SER A 517 -16.78 -16.82 -17.62
CA SER A 517 -17.85 -16.44 -16.68
C SER A 517 -17.27 -15.68 -15.48
N GLY A 518 -17.27 -14.36 -15.58
CA GLY A 518 -17.09 -13.41 -14.49
C GLY A 518 -18.20 -12.39 -14.59
N SER A 519 -19.25 -12.53 -13.78
CA SER A 519 -20.28 -11.53 -13.61
C SER A 519 -19.68 -10.32 -12.88
N ASP A 520 -19.00 -9.47 -13.65
CA ASP A 520 -18.66 -8.12 -13.26
C ASP A 520 -19.77 -7.22 -13.79
N ASN A 521 -20.51 -6.58 -12.89
CA ASN A 521 -21.41 -5.49 -13.24
C ASN A 521 -20.60 -4.36 -13.92
N GLU A 522 -20.51 -4.38 -15.25
CA GLU A 522 -20.10 -3.28 -16.16
C GLU A 522 -21.14 -2.13 -16.13
N SER A 523 -21.67 -1.75 -14.96
CA SER A 523 -22.80 -0.82 -14.81
C SER A 523 -22.46 0.66 -15.10
N GLY A 524 -21.34 0.94 -15.78
CA GLY A 524 -20.91 2.30 -16.14
C GLY A 524 -20.19 2.42 -17.48
N ARG A 525 -20.10 1.35 -18.28
CA ARG A 525 -19.53 1.44 -19.64
C ARG A 525 -20.59 1.87 -20.63
N MET A 526 -20.33 2.95 -21.36
CA MET A 526 -21.19 3.43 -22.43
C MET A 526 -21.18 2.41 -23.57
N LYS A 527 -22.37 1.90 -23.90
CA LYS A 527 -22.58 0.89 -24.94
C LYS A 527 -22.82 1.50 -26.32
N GLU A 528 -22.84 2.82 -26.42
CA GLU A 528 -23.04 3.55 -27.68
C GLU A 528 -21.96 3.16 -28.69
N LYS A 529 -22.40 2.81 -29.91
CA LYS A 529 -21.55 2.32 -31.00
C LYS A 529 -21.43 3.33 -32.15
N ASP A 530 -22.14 4.45 -32.03
CA ASP A 530 -22.51 5.29 -33.16
C ASP A 530 -22.37 6.78 -32.79
N TYR A 531 -21.19 7.18 -32.32
CA TYR A 531 -20.88 8.57 -32.00
C TYR A 531 -19.69 9.09 -32.81
N TYR A 532 -19.67 10.40 -33.05
CA TYR A 532 -18.52 11.06 -33.69
C TYR A 532 -17.33 11.18 -32.71
N PRO A 533 -16.12 10.71 -33.09
CA PRO A 533 -14.95 10.82 -32.23
C PRO A 533 -14.42 12.27 -32.20
N LYS A 534 -14.67 12.97 -31.10
CA LYS A 534 -14.28 14.37 -30.87
C LYS A 534 -12.76 14.54 -30.81
N ARG A 535 -12.03 13.52 -30.39
CA ARG A 535 -10.59 13.58 -30.04
C ARG A 535 -9.66 13.25 -31.21
N GLN A 536 -10.19 12.91 -32.37
CA GLN A 536 -9.40 12.45 -33.53
C GLN A 536 -8.33 13.44 -34.02
N ASN A 537 -8.51 14.75 -33.76
CA ASN A 537 -7.56 15.78 -34.17
C ASN A 537 -6.53 16.10 -33.07
N GLN A 538 -6.66 15.50 -31.88
CA GLN A 538 -5.74 15.71 -30.78
C GLN A 538 -4.32 15.28 -31.17
N ASN A 539 -3.35 16.20 -30.98
CA ASN A 539 -1.94 15.99 -31.32
C ASN A 539 -0.98 16.12 -30.12
N ILE A 540 -1.53 16.32 -28.92
CA ILE A 540 -0.77 16.36 -27.67
C ILE A 540 -1.12 15.17 -26.77
N ALA A 541 -0.15 14.69 -26.01
CA ALA A 541 -0.35 13.75 -24.91
C ALA A 541 0.27 14.32 -23.63
N PHE A 542 -0.12 13.75 -22.50
CA PHE A 542 0.21 14.25 -21.17
C PHE A 542 1.14 13.28 -20.45
N CYS A 543 2.06 13.84 -19.67
CA CYS A 543 2.88 13.05 -18.76
C CYS A 543 2.25 13.12 -17.36
N TYR A 544 1.89 11.97 -16.82
CA TYR A 544 1.36 11.82 -15.48
C TYR A 544 2.38 11.19 -14.55
N LEU A 545 2.33 11.62 -13.29
CA LEU A 545 2.99 11.00 -12.15
C LEU A 545 1.92 10.38 -11.26
N PHE A 546 2.08 9.11 -10.94
CA PHE A 546 1.20 8.36 -10.07
C PHE A 546 1.79 8.20 -8.68
N ASP A 547 1.02 8.52 -7.64
CA ASP A 547 1.35 8.20 -6.24
C ASP A 547 1.05 6.73 -5.96
N THR A 548 2.10 5.91 -6.04
CA THR A 548 2.04 4.45 -5.90
C THR A 548 2.38 3.96 -4.49
N ARG A 549 2.52 4.86 -3.52
CA ARG A 549 2.77 4.48 -2.13
C ARG A 549 1.69 3.51 -1.63
N ASN A 550 2.14 2.38 -1.09
CA ASN A 550 1.30 1.29 -0.57
C ASN A 550 0.48 0.54 -1.63
N ILE A 551 0.82 0.67 -2.91
CA ILE A 551 0.19 -0.07 -4.02
C ILE A 551 1.16 -1.14 -4.52
N GLU A 552 0.64 -2.31 -4.88
CA GLU A 552 1.42 -3.38 -5.48
C GLU A 552 1.97 -2.93 -6.84
N ILE A 553 3.30 -2.88 -6.95
CA ILE A 553 4.05 -2.64 -8.18
C ILE A 553 4.86 -3.87 -8.54
N VAL A 554 4.67 -4.40 -9.75
CA VAL A 554 5.38 -5.57 -10.28
C VAL A 554 6.40 -5.08 -11.32
N PRO A 555 7.69 -4.97 -10.98
CA PRO A 555 8.72 -4.48 -11.90
C PRO A 555 9.13 -5.58 -12.88
N ALA A 556 9.23 -5.24 -14.17
CA ALA A 556 9.57 -6.19 -15.24
C ALA A 556 10.93 -6.86 -15.01
N ARG A 557 11.99 -6.06 -15.09
CA ARG A 557 13.38 -6.53 -15.12
C ARG A 557 13.81 -7.20 -13.82
N GLU A 558 13.31 -6.73 -12.68
CA GLU A 558 13.56 -7.37 -11.39
C GLU A 558 12.94 -8.79 -11.35
N ASN A 559 11.75 -9.00 -11.91
CA ASN A 559 11.15 -10.34 -12.01
C ASN A 559 11.90 -11.25 -12.98
N TYR A 560 12.24 -10.75 -14.17
CA TYR A 560 13.04 -11.52 -15.13
C TYR A 560 14.40 -11.92 -14.57
N HIS A 561 14.97 -11.10 -13.71
CA HIS A 561 16.29 -11.33 -13.14
C HIS A 561 16.23 -12.23 -11.88
N PHE A 562 15.37 -11.94 -10.91
CA PHE A 562 15.32 -12.67 -9.63
C PHE A 562 14.31 -13.81 -9.57
N ASN A 563 13.34 -13.84 -10.49
CA ASN A 563 12.13 -14.67 -10.39
C ASN A 563 11.82 -15.45 -11.68
N ARG A 564 12.77 -15.56 -12.62
CA ARG A 564 12.57 -16.23 -13.91
C ARG A 564 11.98 -17.64 -13.79
N HIS A 565 12.40 -18.39 -12.78
CA HIS A 565 11.89 -19.73 -12.49
C HIS A 565 10.37 -19.78 -12.34
N ALA A 566 9.69 -18.70 -11.93
CA ALA A 566 8.23 -18.66 -11.84
C ALA A 566 7.54 -18.78 -13.21
N LEU A 567 8.23 -18.46 -14.31
CA LEU A 567 7.77 -18.74 -15.67
C LEU A 567 8.10 -20.17 -16.10
N ASP A 568 9.24 -20.70 -15.67
CA ASP A 568 9.74 -22.03 -16.04
C ASP A 568 8.99 -23.16 -15.30
N SER A 569 8.51 -22.90 -14.08
CA SER A 569 7.81 -23.87 -13.24
C SER A 569 6.29 -23.82 -13.35
N ARG A 570 5.75 -23.14 -14.37
CA ARG A 570 4.29 -22.95 -14.54
C ARG A 570 3.58 -24.28 -14.71
N GLN A 571 2.55 -24.48 -13.92
CA GLN A 571 1.61 -25.59 -14.07
C GLN A 571 0.54 -25.25 -15.11
N PRO A 572 -0.09 -26.25 -15.75
CA PRO A 572 -1.25 -26.02 -16.61
C PRO A 572 -2.34 -25.22 -15.88
N GLY A 573 -2.70 -24.06 -16.43
CA GLY A 573 -3.67 -23.13 -15.83
C GLY A 573 -3.07 -21.96 -15.05
N ASP A 574 -1.76 -21.95 -14.80
CA ASP A 574 -1.08 -20.80 -14.21
C ASP A 574 -1.09 -19.62 -15.18
N LYS A 575 -1.53 -18.46 -14.69
CA LYS A 575 -1.60 -17.22 -15.48
C LYS A 575 -0.34 -16.37 -15.35
N THR A 576 0.69 -16.80 -14.64
CA THR A 576 1.88 -15.98 -14.37
C THR A 576 2.54 -15.46 -15.65
N TRP A 577 2.75 -14.15 -15.70
CA TRP A 577 3.55 -13.47 -16.72
C TRP A 577 4.14 -12.17 -16.15
N PHE A 578 5.24 -11.71 -16.73
CA PHE A 578 5.94 -10.49 -16.31
C PHE A 578 5.74 -9.39 -17.36
N PRO A 579 5.73 -8.09 -16.97
CA PRO A 579 5.63 -7.00 -17.93
C PRO A 579 6.68 -7.12 -19.04
N ASP A 580 6.27 -6.86 -20.29
CA ASP A 580 7.12 -7.09 -21.47
C ASP A 580 8.17 -5.99 -21.70
N ASP A 581 7.87 -4.74 -21.33
CA ASP A 581 8.83 -3.62 -21.45
C ASP A 581 9.76 -3.58 -20.24
N ASP A 582 11.05 -3.52 -20.54
CA ASP A 582 12.14 -3.60 -19.58
C ASP A 582 12.15 -2.46 -18.56
N LEU A 583 11.65 -1.29 -18.95
CA LEU A 583 11.64 -0.07 -18.14
C LEU A 583 10.26 0.23 -17.55
N GLU A 584 9.31 -0.69 -17.73
CA GLU A 584 7.97 -0.59 -17.18
C GLU A 584 7.75 -1.54 -15.98
N GLY A 585 6.73 -1.21 -15.22
CA GLY A 585 6.16 -2.05 -14.19
C GLY A 585 4.65 -1.96 -14.23
N HIS A 586 4.01 -2.99 -13.69
CA HIS A 586 2.55 -2.97 -13.56
C HIS A 586 2.13 -2.50 -12.18
N ILE A 587 1.24 -1.53 -12.17
CA ILE A 587 0.52 -1.03 -11.01
C ILE A 587 -0.75 -1.85 -10.85
N SER A 588 -0.94 -2.44 -9.67
CA SER A 588 -2.17 -3.16 -9.31
C SER A 588 -3.27 -2.14 -9.00
N VAL A 589 -4.27 -2.03 -9.88
CA VAL A 589 -5.39 -1.09 -9.76
C VAL A 589 -6.71 -1.82 -9.54
N SER A 590 -7.60 -1.16 -8.80
CA SER A 590 -8.92 -1.72 -8.50
C SER A 590 -9.79 -1.85 -9.75
N SER A 591 -10.90 -2.59 -9.65
CA SER A 591 -11.90 -2.63 -10.72
C SER A 591 -12.53 -1.26 -11.01
N ARG A 592 -12.47 -0.33 -10.06
CA ARG A 592 -12.89 1.08 -10.21
C ARG A 592 -11.79 1.97 -10.82
N GLY A 593 -10.63 1.43 -11.18
CA GLY A 593 -9.50 2.22 -11.67
C GLY A 593 -8.60 2.79 -10.58
N PHE A 594 -7.69 3.66 -11.01
CA PHE A 594 -6.68 4.35 -10.19
C PHE A 594 -7.20 5.73 -9.79
N SER A 595 -7.29 6.02 -8.49
CA SER A 595 -7.90 7.26 -7.97
C SER A 595 -7.22 8.52 -8.52
N ALA A 596 -8.03 9.51 -8.92
CA ALA A 596 -7.57 10.82 -9.37
C ALA A 596 -6.78 11.60 -8.30
N ASP A 597 -7.03 11.34 -7.01
CA ASP A 597 -6.25 11.95 -5.91
C ASP A 597 -4.77 11.56 -5.93
N ARG A 598 -4.45 10.47 -6.64
CA ARG A 598 -3.09 9.95 -6.79
C ARG A 598 -2.48 10.29 -8.14
N ILE A 599 -3.17 11.07 -8.99
CA ILE A 599 -2.71 11.42 -10.32
C ILE A 599 -2.26 12.88 -10.32
N TRP A 600 -1.03 13.09 -10.76
CA TRP A 600 -0.42 14.40 -10.89
C TRP A 600 -0.06 14.64 -12.35
N LEU A 601 -0.47 15.78 -12.90
CA LEU A 601 -0.04 16.20 -14.23
C LEU A 601 1.33 16.86 -14.13
N VAL A 602 2.27 16.39 -14.94
CA VAL A 602 3.60 17.01 -15.10
C VAL A 602 3.53 18.08 -16.19
N ASN A 603 4.09 19.25 -15.92
CA ASN A 603 4.12 20.37 -16.85
C ASN A 603 4.99 20.08 -18.09
N SER A 604 4.81 20.84 -19.16
CA SER A 604 5.47 20.61 -20.46
C SER A 604 7.00 20.73 -20.42
N THR A 605 7.54 21.43 -19.42
CA THR A 605 8.99 21.55 -19.19
C THR A 605 9.55 20.44 -18.30
N PHE A 606 8.71 19.54 -17.78
CA PHE A 606 9.10 18.42 -16.90
C PHE A 606 9.78 18.86 -15.60
N THR A 607 9.44 20.04 -15.10
CA THR A 607 10.03 20.63 -13.89
C THR A 607 9.07 20.72 -12.72
N ARG A 608 7.77 20.52 -12.95
CA ARG A 608 6.74 20.63 -11.91
C ARG A 608 5.58 19.69 -12.18
N ALA A 609 4.92 19.22 -11.11
CA ALA A 609 3.66 18.53 -11.21
C ALA A 609 2.64 19.03 -10.17
N ALA A 610 1.35 18.98 -10.51
CA ALA A 610 0.23 19.28 -9.62
C ALA A 610 -0.85 18.20 -9.74
N ARG A 611 -1.63 17.98 -8.67
CA ARG A 611 -2.74 16.98 -8.71
C ARG A 611 -3.78 17.38 -9.74
N VAL A 612 -4.32 16.40 -10.46
CA VAL A 612 -5.35 16.66 -11.47
C VAL A 612 -6.62 17.28 -10.88
N ASN A 613 -6.99 16.90 -9.64
CA ASN A 613 -8.11 17.50 -8.92
C ASN A 613 -7.89 18.97 -8.56
N ASP A 614 -6.66 19.35 -8.21
CA ASP A 614 -6.31 20.74 -7.92
C ASP A 614 -6.32 21.59 -9.19
N ILE A 615 -5.82 21.03 -10.31
CA ILE A 615 -5.85 21.65 -11.65
C ILE A 615 -7.30 21.89 -12.09
N TYR A 616 -8.16 20.87 -11.98
CA TYR A 616 -9.58 20.96 -12.34
C TYR A 616 -10.32 21.98 -11.48
N SER A 617 -10.08 22.00 -10.17
CA SER A 617 -10.65 23.02 -9.29
C SER A 617 -10.20 24.43 -9.69
N GLN A 618 -8.92 24.60 -10.04
CA GLN A 618 -8.35 25.88 -10.41
C GLN A 618 -8.94 26.45 -11.71
N SER A 619 -9.35 25.60 -12.65
CA SER A 619 -10.04 26.04 -13.88
C SER A 619 -11.46 26.58 -13.65
N TYR A 620 -12.13 26.26 -12.53
CA TYR A 620 -13.44 26.85 -12.20
C TYR A 620 -13.32 28.20 -11.50
N ASP A 621 -12.29 28.39 -10.68
CA ASP A 621 -12.07 29.64 -9.96
C ASP A 621 -11.78 30.83 -10.91
N HIS A 622 -11.40 30.56 -12.17
CA HIS A 622 -11.06 31.57 -13.17
C HIS A 622 -12.22 31.92 -14.13
N ALA A 623 -13.20 31.02 -14.31
CA ALA A 623 -14.27 31.12 -15.32
C ALA A 623 -15.39 32.14 -15.01
N GLY A 624 -15.11 33.20 -14.23
CA GLY A 624 -16.08 34.12 -13.64
C GLY A 624 -17.38 34.30 -14.44
N HIS A 625 -18.52 33.89 -13.87
CA HIS A 625 -19.89 34.00 -14.41
C HIS A 625 -20.10 33.49 -15.86
N SER A 626 -19.15 32.78 -16.47
CA SER A 626 -19.31 32.12 -17.78
C SER A 626 -20.14 30.84 -17.66
N THR A 627 -20.89 30.51 -18.71
CA THR A 627 -21.66 29.27 -18.82
C THR A 627 -20.79 28.05 -19.15
N SER A 628 -19.60 28.26 -19.73
CA SER A 628 -18.62 27.21 -20.02
C SER A 628 -17.41 27.38 -19.10
N SER A 629 -16.95 26.29 -18.48
CA SER A 629 -15.78 26.34 -17.61
C SER A 629 -14.49 26.46 -18.41
N ASP A 630 -13.43 27.04 -17.85
CA ASP A 630 -12.14 27.10 -18.56
C ASP A 630 -11.58 25.69 -18.83
N ALA A 631 -11.97 24.69 -18.03
CA ALA A 631 -11.63 23.29 -18.28
C ALA A 631 -12.22 22.80 -19.61
N ASP A 632 -13.50 23.08 -19.87
CA ASP A 632 -14.19 22.66 -21.10
C ASP A 632 -13.56 23.32 -22.31
N VAL A 633 -13.28 24.62 -22.25
CA VAL A 633 -12.64 25.36 -23.35
C VAL A 633 -11.24 24.82 -23.64
N ILE A 634 -10.43 24.57 -22.61
CA ILE A 634 -9.09 24.02 -22.77
C ILE A 634 -9.17 22.58 -23.33
N GLU A 635 -10.09 21.75 -22.84
CA GLU A 635 -10.31 20.39 -23.31
C GLU A 635 -10.76 20.34 -24.78
N GLU A 636 -11.72 21.17 -25.18
CA GLU A 636 -12.17 21.28 -26.57
C GLU A 636 -11.05 21.74 -27.51
N MET A 637 -10.22 22.70 -27.08
CA MET A 637 -9.04 23.11 -27.84
C MET A 637 -8.07 21.94 -28.03
N THR A 638 -7.85 21.13 -26.99
CA THR A 638 -7.01 19.92 -27.06
C THR A 638 -7.55 18.94 -28.09
N TRP A 639 -8.86 18.66 -28.05
CA TRP A 639 -9.52 17.74 -28.97
C TRP A 639 -9.54 18.25 -30.41
N ALA A 640 -9.64 19.57 -30.60
CA ALA A 640 -9.55 20.23 -31.90
C ALA A 640 -8.14 20.25 -32.50
N GLY A 641 -7.12 19.76 -31.78
CA GLY A 641 -5.74 19.69 -32.24
C GLY A 641 -4.94 20.99 -32.04
N ALA A 642 -5.42 21.90 -31.19
CA ALA A 642 -4.67 23.09 -30.83
C ALA A 642 -3.45 22.72 -29.97
N ASN A 643 -2.33 23.41 -30.19
CA ASN A 643 -1.15 23.27 -29.32
C ASN A 643 -1.31 24.15 -28.06
N ASN A 644 -2.11 23.68 -27.11
CA ASN A 644 -2.54 24.41 -25.92
C ASN A 644 -1.89 23.90 -24.62
N MET A 645 -0.74 23.19 -24.67
CA MET A 645 -0.03 22.74 -23.46
C MET A 645 0.25 23.86 -22.45
N ARG A 646 0.48 25.09 -22.95
CA ARG A 646 0.69 26.27 -22.10
C ARG A 646 -0.50 26.60 -21.21
N ASN A 647 -1.72 26.25 -21.61
CA ASN A 647 -2.92 26.45 -20.78
C ASN A 647 -2.88 25.53 -19.56
N TYR A 648 -2.48 24.27 -19.74
CA TYR A 648 -2.29 23.33 -18.63
C TYR A 648 -1.13 23.74 -17.71
N ASP A 649 -0.01 24.19 -18.29
CA ASP A 649 1.13 24.70 -17.51
C ASP A 649 0.71 25.90 -16.66
N ALA A 650 -0.08 26.83 -17.22
CA ALA A 650 -0.60 27.97 -16.49
C ALA A 650 -1.49 27.55 -15.31
N LEU A 651 -2.34 26.52 -15.47
CA LEU A 651 -3.13 25.98 -14.36
C LEU A 651 -2.24 25.37 -13.27
N ILE A 652 -1.17 24.64 -13.63
CA ILE A 652 -0.19 24.11 -12.67
C ILE A 652 0.49 25.27 -11.90
N ASP A 653 0.87 26.33 -12.60
CA ASP A 653 1.47 27.51 -11.97
C ASP A 653 0.49 28.26 -11.06
N GLN A 654 -0.79 28.30 -11.41
CA GLN A 654 -1.84 28.85 -10.56
C GLN A 654 -2.07 28.00 -9.31
N VAL A 655 -2.07 26.67 -9.42
CA VAL A 655 -2.12 25.76 -8.26
C VAL A 655 -0.94 26.06 -7.31
N ALA A 656 0.26 26.22 -7.85
CA ALA A 656 1.43 26.61 -7.07
C ALA A 656 1.26 28.00 -6.40
N ALA A 657 0.76 28.99 -7.15
CA ALA A 657 0.51 30.34 -6.65
C ALA A 657 -0.57 30.38 -5.55
N ALA A 658 -1.54 29.45 -5.60
CA ALA A 658 -2.56 29.25 -4.58
C ALA A 658 -2.05 28.51 -3.33
N ASN A 659 -0.74 28.24 -3.23
CA ASN A 659 -0.11 27.45 -2.15
C ASN A 659 -0.69 26.04 -1.98
N LYS A 660 -1.27 25.47 -3.05
CA LYS A 660 -1.68 24.06 -3.06
C LYS A 660 -0.45 23.17 -3.30
N PRO A 661 -0.51 21.88 -2.93
CA PRO A 661 0.60 20.96 -3.09
C PRO A 661 1.08 20.85 -4.54
N VAL A 662 2.37 21.09 -4.76
CA VAL A 662 3.06 20.87 -6.04
C VAL A 662 4.37 20.14 -5.81
N LEU A 663 4.78 19.33 -6.78
CA LEU A 663 6.09 18.68 -6.79
C LEU A 663 6.99 19.42 -7.76
N ASN A 664 8.21 19.72 -7.34
CA ASN A 664 9.21 20.33 -8.22
C ASN A 664 10.32 19.32 -8.50
N PHE A 665 10.71 19.25 -9.77
CA PHE A 665 11.76 18.37 -10.25
C PHE A 665 13.00 19.18 -10.61
N PRO A 666 14.21 18.63 -10.37
CA PRO A 666 15.44 19.29 -10.78
C PRO A 666 15.52 19.45 -12.30
N ALA A 667 15.69 20.68 -12.77
CA ALA A 667 15.85 20.94 -14.20
C ALA A 667 17.12 20.27 -14.74
N GLY A 668 17.01 19.64 -15.92
CA GLY A 668 18.14 19.01 -16.61
C GLY A 668 18.68 17.73 -15.97
N LYS A 669 18.06 17.25 -14.88
CA LYS A 669 18.41 15.97 -14.26
C LYS A 669 17.34 14.92 -14.54
N GLU A 670 17.79 13.67 -14.64
CA GLU A 670 16.88 12.54 -14.68
C GLU A 670 16.20 12.36 -13.32
N VAL A 671 14.92 11.98 -13.35
CA VAL A 671 14.11 11.73 -12.15
C VAL A 671 13.54 10.33 -12.25
N PHE A 672 13.85 9.50 -11.26
CA PHE A 672 13.33 8.15 -11.13
C PHE A 672 12.24 8.06 -10.08
N SER A 673 11.49 6.97 -10.13
CA SER A 673 10.44 6.62 -9.18
C SER A 673 10.83 6.81 -7.73
N ASN A 674 12.05 6.42 -7.34
CA ASN A 674 12.52 6.47 -5.95
C ASN A 674 12.92 7.89 -5.50
N ASP A 675 13.14 8.82 -6.43
CA ASP A 675 13.56 10.20 -6.12
C ASP A 675 12.37 11.08 -5.73
N VAL A 676 11.15 10.63 -6.03
CA VAL A 676 9.92 11.39 -5.81
C VAL A 676 9.51 11.32 -4.34
N VAL A 677 9.47 12.50 -3.71
CA VAL A 677 8.99 12.67 -2.34
C VAL A 677 7.69 13.47 -2.37
N PHE A 678 6.58 12.83 -2.04
CA PHE A 678 5.31 13.51 -1.83
C PHE A 678 5.37 14.29 -0.52
N THR A 679 5.27 15.62 -0.59
CA THR A 679 5.11 16.44 0.61
C THR A 679 3.77 16.09 1.27
N PRO A 680 3.73 15.92 2.61
CA PRO A 680 2.46 15.93 3.32
C PRO A 680 1.76 17.26 3.06
N ASP A 681 0.43 17.25 2.91
CA ASP A 681 -0.33 18.47 2.62
C ASP A 681 0.00 19.56 3.66
N LEU A 682 0.56 20.69 3.16
CA LEU A 682 0.99 21.83 3.95
C LEU A 682 -0.22 22.60 4.50
N THR A 683 -0.91 22.03 5.48
CA THR A 683 -1.80 22.77 6.39
C THR A 683 -1.38 22.64 7.85
N THR A 684 -0.08 22.45 8.11
CA THR A 684 0.49 22.59 9.46
C THR A 684 1.23 23.94 9.53
N PRO A 685 0.75 24.92 10.32
CA PRO A 685 1.51 26.13 10.57
C PRO A 685 2.77 25.79 11.37
N THR A 686 3.92 26.04 10.76
CA THR A 686 5.22 26.05 11.43
C THR A 686 5.17 27.09 12.54
N THR A 687 5.39 26.69 13.79
CA THR A 687 5.73 27.65 14.86
C THR A 687 7.00 27.21 15.56
N ALA A 688 7.90 28.19 15.65
CA ALA A 688 9.28 28.13 16.12
C ALA A 688 9.43 27.82 17.63
#